data_AF-A0A538KET8-F1
#
_entry.id   AF-A0A538KET8-F1
#
_cell.length_a   1.000
_cell.length_b   1.000
_cell.length_c   1.000
_cell.angle_alpha   90.00
_cell.angle_beta   90.00
_cell.angle_gamma   90.00
#
_symmetry.space_group_name_H-M   'P 1'
#
loop_
_entity.id
_entity.type
_entity.pdbx_description
1 polymer ?
#
loop_
_entity_poly.entity_id
_entity_poly.type
_entity_poly.pdbx_seq_one_letter_code
_entity_poly.pdbx_strand_id
1 'polypeptide(L)'
;MKLGTRDQGLSLVPNSLALIAAKVAAMALGFAFWLAAARLFAPDAVGLAAAAVSAMMLATQVAQLGLGSAVISRLPAHRRRPGPLLDAAFSLTVIAGIAAAALLLLVAAGFSDELRVVASDPLYAVLFAGASLFGTLGILLDQTNTALRRGDQALVRGVVFGVGALAGLIAIAVVAGRGDARAIFAPWLLAGLAGAVIGVVQLRRSSGYAPRPRLERAPARELLRVGLPNQVLTLAERTPGLLLPILITELVSPSANAAWYVAWMMAWVVYIVPIQVGMTLFAELAQEDEAAHTTVRRAVRTALAVGALGTVIVLAAAGPVLSLLGHVYASTGAAPLRILVLAVFPMTATAAYFATCRAMGRFREVVAVGWAISLASIGAGAAAATGGHLVAVATAWLAVQTIAGVGSALRLRALLGLRPARIAVEPAPTPERPPRRWRRPLGPVPTGMGRLPLAWRLMLRRPARQLGARLAAGEELGVVGVACHQRSSGRLAVVDAFARGTGVGLLALSGQRLVFVGQGGWLEVPVSKLVGAETRRGRFGTRQLRVRTAAGELALDGLQSSSAARWRQTLDPAPEMPGAPARTGERLGGPSLGMAALIAMRSLPVLALAALAPLAVALWFVVLGSDVRPESVGDVGLVGNLPAGAWVALGALVAGFCASLAPERPRLRLATLYVVALVVALYGAIAIIEHTPSYNVAWRHAGVADAIGVTGKIDPGIDAYFNWPGFFALLALITRLAGLSSPIELASWTPVVLNVGYLAALALIVRAATRDARLTLGTLWVFALGNWVGQDYMSPQGLDLFLYLVVLGILLTWFGGPARGFVAPWLARVRLALGAPDRGRLDASPRRRAALMGIALLVGAAIVTSHQLTPFALLLAVTALVVTGRSWARGTPLLIAVMVVAWLIYLSHAYVSGNFSQLTDQIGALGSNVSSGVGERVGGSSGHHLVVWARLVFSGVLWAVALAGGVRRLRAGRGGGSLAVLALVPFALPLVQAYGGEILMRTYLFALPFVAFFAASLLVEGAALRRGIVLAAASALLVGGFAVARYGNAEVSFYTPNEVHAMDRLYALAPPNAAVMAPGPNLPWQARRYTELDYQLLAHRLPPSPRPRTEPELAAAVGRRLQHDGNPASFVVITRSLIEYDHLFGAARWGSVAALEHGLAASPRFRTVIDEPDARVFEYLPIAGRNG
;
A
#
# COMPACT_ATOMS: atom_id res chain seq x y z
N MET A 1 -43.93 -22.22 12.74
CA MET A 1 -42.80 -21.30 12.49
C MET A 1 -41.47 -22.03 12.77
N LYS A 2 -40.84 -22.62 11.74
CA LYS A 2 -39.60 -23.41 11.89
C LYS A 2 -38.37 -22.53 11.62
N LEU A 3 -37.66 -22.12 12.67
CA LEU A 3 -36.33 -21.50 12.54
C LEU A 3 -35.29 -22.56 12.22
N GLY A 4 -35.09 -22.84 10.92
CA GLY A 4 -33.97 -23.65 10.45
C GLY A 4 -32.65 -22.99 10.80
N THR A 5 -31.73 -23.77 11.38
CA THR A 5 -30.42 -23.32 11.87
C THR A 5 -29.51 -22.79 10.75
N ARG A 6 -29.61 -21.50 10.44
CA ARG A 6 -28.52 -20.74 9.81
C ARG A 6 -27.87 -19.87 10.88
N ASP A 7 -26.80 -20.37 11.47
CA ASP A 7 -25.93 -19.56 12.35
C ASP A 7 -25.13 -18.59 11.46
N GLN A 8 -25.74 -17.43 11.14
CA GLN A 8 -25.19 -16.43 10.20
C GLN A 8 -24.20 -15.46 10.85
N GLY A 9 -23.83 -15.68 12.12
CA GLY A 9 -22.82 -14.88 12.80
C GLY A 9 -21.44 -15.09 12.20
N LEU A 10 -20.66 -14.02 12.05
CA LEU A 10 -19.25 -14.13 11.72
C LEU A 10 -18.51 -14.87 12.85
N SER A 11 -17.48 -15.64 12.49
CA SER A 11 -16.54 -16.16 13.48
C SER A 11 -15.78 -15.01 14.16
N LEU A 12 -15.26 -15.26 15.36
CA LEU A 12 -14.74 -14.23 16.27
C LEU A 12 -13.76 -13.26 15.58
N VAL A 13 -12.79 -13.80 14.83
CA VAL A 13 -11.74 -13.01 14.17
C VAL A 13 -12.31 -12.08 13.07
N PRO A 14 -13.04 -12.56 12.03
CA PRO A 14 -13.72 -11.68 11.08
C PRO A 14 -14.66 -10.64 11.72
N ASN A 15 -15.37 -11.00 12.80
CA ASN A 15 -16.27 -10.07 13.48
C ASN A 15 -15.50 -8.91 14.13
N SER A 16 -14.51 -9.20 14.97
CA SER A 16 -13.70 -8.18 15.66
C SER A 16 -13.00 -7.25 14.67
N LEU A 17 -12.48 -7.78 13.57
CA LEU A 17 -11.77 -6.98 12.57
C LEU A 17 -12.70 -6.19 11.64
N ALA A 18 -13.94 -6.64 11.42
CA ALA A 18 -14.96 -5.80 10.79
C ALA A 18 -15.37 -4.62 11.69
N LEU A 19 -15.46 -4.82 13.01
CA LEU A 19 -15.70 -3.74 13.98
C LEU A 19 -14.53 -2.75 14.05
N ILE A 20 -13.28 -3.23 14.03
CA ILE A 20 -12.08 -2.36 13.94
C ILE A 20 -12.11 -1.56 12.65
N ALA A 21 -12.36 -2.21 11.50
CA ALA A 21 -12.45 -1.53 10.21
C ALA A 21 -13.58 -0.48 10.19
N ALA A 22 -14.72 -0.74 10.84
CA ALA A 22 -15.82 0.21 10.96
C ALA A 22 -15.39 1.47 11.71
N LYS A 23 -14.65 1.34 12.82
CA LYS A 23 -14.14 2.48 13.59
C LYS A 23 -13.06 3.25 12.84
N VAL A 24 -12.13 2.58 12.19
CA VAL A 24 -11.09 3.23 11.36
C VAL A 24 -11.71 3.99 10.19
N ALA A 25 -12.68 3.38 9.48
CA ALA A 25 -13.38 4.04 8.37
C ALA A 25 -14.18 5.26 8.85
N ALA A 26 -14.89 5.16 9.98
CA ALA A 26 -15.62 6.28 10.56
C ALA A 26 -14.69 7.45 10.98
N MET A 27 -13.53 7.15 11.57
CA MET A 27 -12.53 8.18 11.92
C MET A 27 -11.94 8.85 10.68
N ALA A 28 -11.56 8.07 9.65
CA ALA A 28 -10.98 8.62 8.42
C ALA A 28 -11.98 9.46 7.62
N LEU A 29 -13.23 9.00 7.47
CA LEU A 29 -14.29 9.75 6.79
C LEU A 29 -14.73 10.98 7.59
N GLY A 30 -14.76 10.90 8.93
CA GLY A 30 -15.01 12.04 9.80
C GLY A 30 -13.92 13.10 9.70
N PHE A 31 -12.65 12.69 9.65
CA PHE A 31 -11.53 13.61 9.41
C PHE A 31 -11.65 14.28 8.03
N ALA A 32 -11.93 13.52 6.97
CA ALA A 32 -12.13 14.06 5.63
C ALA A 32 -13.31 15.04 5.55
N PHE A 33 -14.41 14.75 6.26
CA PHE A 33 -15.55 15.67 6.42
C PHE A 33 -15.13 16.99 7.06
N TRP A 34 -14.40 16.98 8.17
CA TRP A 34 -13.99 18.21 8.86
C TRP A 34 -12.88 18.97 8.11
N LEU A 35 -12.01 18.28 7.37
CA LEU A 35 -11.06 18.91 6.43
C LEU A 35 -11.79 19.65 5.30
N ALA A 36 -12.81 19.01 4.70
CA ALA A 36 -13.64 19.65 3.69
C ALA A 36 -14.43 20.83 4.29
N ALA A 37 -14.99 20.69 5.49
CA ALA A 37 -15.70 21.78 6.18
C ALA A 37 -14.78 22.99 6.40
N ALA A 38 -13.57 22.79 6.93
CA ALA A 38 -12.60 23.86 7.20
C ALA A 38 -12.09 24.57 5.93
N ARG A 39 -12.06 23.89 4.78
CA ARG A 39 -11.65 24.49 3.49
C ARG A 39 -12.77 25.18 2.74
N LEU A 40 -14.02 24.75 2.92
CA LEU A 40 -15.17 25.23 2.16
C LEU A 40 -15.96 26.31 2.91
N PHE A 41 -15.95 26.32 4.24
CA PHE A 41 -16.78 27.17 5.10
C PHE A 41 -15.94 28.10 6.00
N ALA A 42 -16.55 29.18 6.49
CA ALA A 42 -15.91 30.11 7.41
C ALA A 42 -15.63 29.45 8.78
N PRO A 43 -14.53 29.79 9.49
CA PRO A 43 -14.19 29.20 10.78
C PRO A 43 -15.32 29.28 11.82
N ASP A 44 -16.05 30.40 11.91
CA ASP A 44 -17.15 30.53 12.88
C ASP A 44 -18.31 29.57 12.58
N ALA A 45 -18.67 29.38 11.30
CA ALA A 45 -19.68 28.40 10.89
C ALA A 45 -19.24 26.96 11.20
N VAL A 46 -17.95 26.64 10.98
CA VAL A 46 -17.36 25.33 11.33
C VAL A 46 -17.35 25.13 12.85
N GLY A 47 -17.04 26.16 13.62
CA GLY A 47 -17.01 26.15 15.09
C GLY A 47 -18.38 25.97 15.72
N LEU A 48 -19.38 26.73 15.26
CA LEU A 48 -20.77 26.58 15.68
C LEU A 48 -21.33 25.21 15.31
N ALA A 49 -21.03 24.70 14.10
CA ALA A 49 -21.40 23.34 13.70
C ALA A 49 -20.71 22.27 14.58
N ALA A 50 -19.44 22.46 14.93
CA ALA A 50 -18.70 21.56 15.83
C ALA A 50 -19.28 21.57 17.26
N ALA A 51 -19.74 22.72 17.73
CA ALA A 51 -20.42 22.86 19.02
C ALA A 51 -21.79 22.16 19.00
N ALA A 52 -22.59 22.38 17.96
CA ALA A 52 -23.87 21.69 17.74
C ALA A 52 -23.70 20.16 17.63
N VAL A 53 -22.65 19.68 16.94
CA VAL A 53 -22.30 18.25 16.88
C VAL A 53 -21.91 17.73 18.27
N SER A 54 -21.18 18.50 19.06
CA SER A 54 -20.79 18.12 20.43
C SER A 54 -21.99 18.03 21.37
N ALA A 55 -22.94 18.97 21.26
CA ALA A 55 -24.22 18.94 21.98
C ALA A 55 -25.10 17.76 21.52
N MET A 56 -25.24 17.52 20.22
CA MET A 56 -25.95 16.36 19.65
C MET A 56 -25.34 15.03 20.15
N MET A 57 -24.01 14.94 20.22
CA MET A 57 -23.31 13.78 20.78
C MET A 57 -23.53 13.66 22.29
N LEU A 58 -23.64 14.75 23.04
CA LEU A 58 -23.98 14.73 24.47
C LEU A 58 -25.41 14.22 24.68
N ALA A 59 -26.39 14.73 23.92
CA ALA A 59 -27.77 14.21 23.91
C ALA A 59 -27.79 12.71 23.60
N THR A 60 -27.04 12.30 22.57
CA THR A 60 -26.88 10.89 22.18
C THR A 60 -26.35 10.04 23.34
N GLN A 61 -25.34 10.52 24.06
CA GLN A 61 -24.75 9.79 25.20
C GLN A 61 -25.69 9.72 26.40
N VAL A 62 -26.49 10.74 26.69
CA VAL A 62 -27.55 10.65 27.71
C VAL A 62 -28.62 9.63 27.27
N ALA A 63 -29.06 9.70 26.02
CA ALA A 63 -30.09 8.84 25.44
C ALA A 63 -29.73 7.35 25.32
N GLN A 64 -28.44 6.99 25.37
CA GLN A 64 -28.02 5.59 25.32
C GLN A 64 -28.56 4.75 26.50
N LEU A 65 -28.69 5.32 27.70
CA LEU A 65 -29.11 4.64 28.95
C LEU A 65 -28.39 3.30 29.25
N GLY A 66 -27.24 3.03 28.61
CA GLY A 66 -26.53 1.76 28.64
C GLY A 66 -27.23 0.60 27.91
N LEU A 67 -28.30 0.87 27.15
CA LEU A 67 -29.13 -0.15 26.49
C LEU A 67 -28.31 -1.08 25.59
N GLY A 68 -27.27 -0.57 24.92
CA GLY A 68 -26.35 -1.36 24.12
C GLY A 68 -25.62 -2.47 24.88
N SER A 69 -25.09 -2.18 26.07
CA SER A 69 -24.38 -3.17 26.89
C SER A 69 -25.37 -4.19 27.48
N ALA A 70 -26.58 -3.73 27.80
CA ALA A 70 -27.68 -4.60 28.22
C ALA A 70 -28.15 -5.54 27.08
N VAL A 71 -28.28 -5.05 25.84
CA VAL A 71 -28.58 -5.89 24.67
C VAL A 71 -27.46 -6.90 24.41
N ILE A 72 -26.19 -6.49 24.42
CA ILE A 72 -25.05 -7.41 24.22
C ILE A 72 -25.02 -8.54 25.26
N SER A 73 -25.35 -8.25 26.52
CA SER A 73 -25.35 -9.23 27.61
C SER A 73 -26.64 -10.07 27.71
N ARG A 74 -27.82 -9.51 27.42
CA ARG A 74 -29.13 -10.18 27.62
C ARG A 74 -29.73 -10.81 26.37
N LEU A 75 -29.41 -10.32 25.16
CA LEU A 75 -29.88 -10.94 23.90
C LEU A 75 -29.55 -12.44 23.78
N PRO A 76 -28.40 -12.96 24.28
CA PRO A 76 -28.14 -14.40 24.31
C PRO A 76 -29.18 -15.23 25.07
N ALA A 77 -29.74 -14.71 26.18
CA ALA A 77 -30.78 -15.39 26.96
C ALA A 77 -32.13 -15.38 26.23
N HIS A 78 -32.45 -14.28 25.54
CA HIS A 78 -33.71 -14.11 24.80
C HIS A 78 -33.69 -14.66 23.36
N ARG A 79 -32.66 -15.44 22.95
CA ARG A 79 -32.49 -15.99 21.59
C ARG A 79 -33.70 -16.73 21.00
N ARG A 80 -34.56 -17.33 21.84
CA ARG A 80 -35.79 -18.03 21.39
C ARG A 80 -36.91 -17.06 20.99
N ARG A 81 -36.95 -15.85 21.56
CA ARG A 81 -37.97 -14.82 21.30
C ARG A 81 -37.36 -13.42 21.52
N PRO A 82 -36.47 -12.94 20.63
CA PRO A 82 -35.73 -11.69 20.84
C PRO A 82 -36.58 -10.42 20.69
N GLY A 83 -37.78 -10.54 20.09
CA GLY A 83 -38.68 -9.43 19.77
C GLY A 83 -38.94 -8.46 20.93
N PRO A 84 -39.56 -8.88 22.04
CA PRO A 84 -39.90 -7.98 23.15
C PRO A 84 -38.72 -7.23 23.77
N LEU A 85 -37.53 -7.87 23.84
CA LEU A 85 -36.32 -7.23 24.34
C LEU A 85 -35.81 -6.16 23.37
N LEU A 86 -35.79 -6.44 22.07
CA LEU A 86 -35.35 -5.49 21.07
C LEU A 86 -36.39 -4.37 20.87
N ASP A 87 -37.68 -4.67 20.86
CA ASP A 87 -38.77 -3.69 20.73
C ASP A 87 -38.70 -2.69 21.90
N ALA A 88 -38.48 -3.18 23.13
CA ALA A 88 -38.24 -2.32 24.29
C ALA A 88 -36.96 -1.49 24.17
N ALA A 89 -35.84 -2.07 23.70
CA ALA A 89 -34.59 -1.34 23.51
C ALA A 89 -34.72 -0.21 22.47
N PHE A 90 -35.30 -0.49 21.30
CA PHE A 90 -35.53 0.52 20.26
C PHE A 90 -36.52 1.59 20.74
N SER A 91 -37.61 1.20 21.41
CA SER A 91 -38.60 2.16 21.93
C SER A 91 -37.99 3.08 22.99
N LEU A 92 -37.21 2.55 23.95
CA LEU A 92 -36.51 3.35 24.95
C LEU A 92 -35.48 4.29 24.31
N THR A 93 -34.73 3.83 23.30
CA THR A 93 -33.78 4.69 22.58
C THR A 93 -34.46 5.83 21.83
N VAL A 94 -35.63 5.61 21.20
CA VAL A 94 -36.39 6.70 20.56
C VAL A 94 -36.89 7.71 21.59
N ILE A 95 -37.51 7.24 22.67
CA ILE A 95 -38.05 8.10 23.74
C ILE A 95 -36.92 8.92 24.39
N ALA A 96 -35.83 8.27 24.77
CA ALA A 96 -34.69 8.92 25.42
C ALA A 96 -33.95 9.87 24.46
N GLY A 97 -33.87 9.53 23.16
CA GLY A 97 -33.28 10.38 22.12
C GLY A 97 -34.06 11.67 21.93
N ILE A 98 -35.39 11.59 21.83
CA ILE A 98 -36.27 12.76 21.72
C ILE A 98 -36.19 13.61 22.99
N ALA A 99 -36.27 12.98 24.17
CA ALA A 99 -36.20 13.70 25.45
C ALA A 99 -34.86 14.41 25.67
N ALA A 100 -33.73 13.76 25.34
CA ALA A 100 -32.40 14.36 25.47
C ALA A 100 -32.16 15.48 24.45
N ALA A 101 -32.66 15.34 23.22
CA ALA A 101 -32.59 16.40 22.21
C ALA A 101 -33.44 17.62 22.62
N ALA A 102 -34.67 17.40 23.09
CA ALA A 102 -35.55 18.47 23.58
C ALA A 102 -34.94 19.19 24.78
N LEU A 103 -34.36 18.45 25.75
CA LEU A 103 -33.68 19.04 26.90
C LEU A 103 -32.51 19.94 26.48
N LEU A 104 -31.66 19.51 25.54
CA LEU A 104 -30.54 20.33 25.09
C LEU A 104 -30.96 21.52 24.23
N LEU A 105 -32.05 21.41 23.45
CA LEU A 105 -32.63 22.57 22.75
C LEU A 105 -33.19 23.61 23.74
N LEU A 106 -33.83 23.17 24.84
CA LEU A 106 -34.27 24.07 25.91
C LEU A 106 -33.09 24.73 26.63
N VAL A 107 -32.00 23.99 26.88
CA VAL A 107 -30.76 24.57 27.46
C VAL A 107 -30.15 25.60 26.50
N ALA A 108 -30.03 25.28 25.21
CA ALA A 108 -29.49 26.19 24.21
C ALA A 108 -30.38 27.44 24.01
N ALA A 109 -31.70 27.33 24.17
CA ALA A 109 -32.62 28.47 24.08
C ALA A 109 -32.52 29.41 25.30
N GLY A 110 -32.24 28.89 26.50
CA GLY A 110 -32.32 29.64 27.76
C GLY A 110 -30.99 30.01 28.43
N PHE A 111 -29.89 29.33 28.10
CA PHE A 111 -28.59 29.43 28.80
C PHE A 111 -27.38 29.50 27.88
N SER A 112 -27.57 29.75 26.58
CA SER A 112 -26.50 29.88 25.59
C SER A 112 -26.73 31.10 24.74
N ASP A 113 -25.66 31.81 24.38
CA ASP A 113 -25.70 32.99 23.53
C ASP A 113 -25.45 32.58 22.07
N GLU A 114 -24.38 31.79 21.83
CA GLU A 114 -23.97 31.34 20.50
C GLU A 114 -24.83 30.16 20.00
N LEU A 115 -25.06 29.13 20.84
CA LEU A 115 -25.88 27.97 20.46
C LEU A 115 -27.38 28.28 20.34
N ARG A 116 -27.85 29.46 20.77
CA ARG A 116 -29.26 29.87 20.72
C ARG A 116 -29.88 29.74 19.33
N VAL A 117 -29.10 30.01 18.28
CA VAL A 117 -29.52 29.88 16.88
C VAL A 117 -29.90 28.45 16.48
N VAL A 118 -29.37 27.43 17.16
CA VAL A 118 -29.73 26.02 16.95
C VAL A 118 -31.14 25.72 17.46
N ALA A 119 -31.62 26.47 18.46
CA ALA A 119 -32.95 26.30 19.05
C ALA A 119 -33.98 27.29 18.50
N SER A 120 -33.58 28.51 18.10
CA SER A 120 -34.50 29.53 17.58
C SER A 120 -34.84 29.35 16.10
N ASP A 121 -33.96 28.75 15.28
CA ASP A 121 -34.27 28.37 13.91
C ASP A 121 -35.00 27.00 13.88
N PRO A 122 -36.27 26.93 13.43
CA PRO A 122 -37.02 25.68 13.34
C PRO A 122 -36.34 24.63 12.46
N LEU A 123 -35.67 25.02 11.37
CA LEU A 123 -34.96 24.09 10.51
C LEU A 123 -33.74 23.52 11.25
N TYR A 124 -32.95 24.36 11.91
CA TYR A 124 -31.75 23.89 12.63
C TYR A 124 -32.14 23.00 13.84
N ALA A 125 -33.21 23.34 14.55
CA ALA A 125 -33.75 22.53 15.63
C ALA A 125 -34.21 21.14 15.15
N VAL A 126 -34.89 21.06 13.99
CA VAL A 126 -35.29 19.79 13.37
C VAL A 126 -34.07 18.99 12.90
N LEU A 127 -33.07 19.63 12.28
CA LEU A 127 -31.81 18.98 11.92
C LEU A 127 -31.10 18.38 13.15
N PHE A 128 -30.99 19.16 14.24
CA PHE A 128 -30.38 18.75 15.51
C PHE A 128 -31.12 17.58 16.17
N ALA A 129 -32.43 17.66 16.29
CA ALA A 129 -33.26 16.63 16.91
C ALA A 129 -33.23 15.31 16.10
N GLY A 130 -33.36 15.41 14.77
CA GLY A 130 -33.29 14.25 13.89
C GLY A 130 -31.91 13.59 13.88
N ALA A 131 -30.83 14.37 13.81
CA ALA A 131 -29.47 13.83 13.84
C ALA A 131 -29.14 13.20 15.20
N SER A 132 -29.59 13.79 16.31
CA SER A 132 -29.52 13.18 17.65
C SER A 132 -30.23 11.83 17.70
N LEU A 133 -31.48 11.76 17.20
CA LEU A 133 -32.28 10.55 17.20
C LEU A 133 -31.66 9.43 16.33
N PHE A 134 -31.32 9.73 15.07
CA PHE A 134 -30.76 8.71 14.16
C PHE A 134 -29.32 8.32 14.53
N GLY A 135 -28.53 9.24 15.10
CA GLY A 135 -27.22 8.94 15.70
C GLY A 135 -27.34 7.95 16.87
N THR A 136 -28.27 8.20 17.80
CA THR A 136 -28.54 7.31 18.94
C THR A 136 -29.01 5.92 18.49
N LEU A 137 -29.92 5.88 17.51
CA LEU A 137 -30.37 4.63 16.88
C LEU A 137 -29.23 3.88 16.17
N GLY A 138 -28.34 4.60 15.46
CA GLY A 138 -27.17 4.03 14.80
C GLY A 138 -26.23 3.31 15.77
N ILE A 139 -26.00 3.88 16.95
CA ILE A 139 -25.20 3.25 18.00
C ILE A 139 -25.88 1.97 18.54
N LEU A 140 -27.19 2.00 18.81
CA LEU A 140 -27.93 0.80 19.25
C LEU A 140 -27.90 -0.31 18.18
N LEU A 141 -28.04 0.06 16.91
CA LEU A 141 -27.94 -0.85 15.77
C LEU A 141 -26.55 -1.49 15.66
N ASP A 142 -25.46 -0.74 15.95
CA ASP A 142 -24.09 -1.27 15.97
C ASP A 142 -23.86 -2.23 17.15
N GLN A 143 -24.41 -1.92 18.32
CA GLN A 143 -24.32 -2.76 19.51
C GLN A 143 -25.16 -4.04 19.36
N THR A 144 -26.34 -3.95 18.75
CA THR A 144 -27.16 -5.12 18.40
C THR A 144 -26.46 -5.99 17.36
N ASN A 145 -25.82 -5.39 16.34
CA ASN A 145 -24.99 -6.14 15.40
C ASN A 145 -23.76 -6.78 16.07
N THR A 146 -23.18 -6.14 17.08
CA THR A 146 -22.10 -6.72 17.89
C THR A 146 -22.60 -7.96 18.64
N ALA A 147 -23.78 -7.89 19.26
CA ALA A 147 -24.44 -9.01 19.93
C ALA A 147 -24.78 -10.17 18.96
N LEU A 148 -25.18 -9.85 17.72
CA LEU A 148 -25.47 -10.80 16.64
C LEU A 148 -24.22 -11.28 15.87
N ARG A 149 -23.01 -10.80 16.22
CA ARG A 149 -21.75 -11.09 15.50
C ARG A 149 -21.78 -10.72 14.01
N ARG A 150 -22.35 -9.54 13.70
CA ARG A 150 -22.44 -8.95 12.35
C ARG A 150 -21.71 -7.61 12.24
N GLY A 151 -20.44 -7.58 12.66
CA GLY A 151 -19.56 -6.40 12.51
C GLY A 151 -19.41 -5.90 11.07
N ASP A 152 -19.64 -6.77 10.07
CA ASP A 152 -19.69 -6.40 8.65
C ASP A 152 -20.83 -5.41 8.33
N GLN A 153 -21.97 -5.56 9.00
CA GLN A 153 -23.13 -4.69 8.78
C GLN A 153 -22.92 -3.30 9.41
N ALA A 154 -22.23 -3.24 10.56
CA ALA A 154 -21.79 -1.98 11.18
C ALA A 154 -20.78 -1.23 10.29
N LEU A 155 -19.79 -1.94 9.73
CA LEU A 155 -18.85 -1.37 8.74
C LEU A 155 -19.58 -0.74 7.54
N VAL A 156 -20.54 -1.46 6.94
CA VAL A 156 -21.30 -0.93 5.79
C VAL A 156 -22.05 0.35 6.17
N ARG A 157 -22.72 0.40 7.33
CA ARG A 157 -23.42 1.62 7.76
C ARG A 157 -22.47 2.77 8.04
N GLY A 158 -21.35 2.53 8.73
CA GLY A 158 -20.35 3.57 9.01
C GLY A 158 -19.75 4.18 7.75
N VAL A 159 -19.48 3.35 6.72
CA VAL A 159 -19.01 3.84 5.42
C VAL A 159 -20.10 4.62 4.68
N VAL A 160 -21.35 4.12 4.63
CA VAL A 160 -22.45 4.84 3.98
C VAL A 160 -22.74 6.17 4.68
N PHE A 161 -22.69 6.20 6.02
CA PHE A 161 -22.84 7.43 6.79
C PHE A 161 -21.73 8.44 6.46
N GLY A 162 -20.46 8.03 6.58
CA GLY A 162 -19.33 8.95 6.38
C GLY A 162 -19.21 9.44 4.93
N VAL A 163 -19.43 8.56 3.94
CA VAL A 163 -19.44 8.94 2.52
C VAL A 163 -20.64 9.83 2.20
N GLY A 164 -21.82 9.52 2.73
CA GLY A 164 -23.04 10.31 2.53
C GLY A 164 -22.92 11.71 3.14
N ALA A 165 -22.36 11.83 4.35
CA ALA A 165 -22.12 13.12 5.00
C ALA A 165 -21.09 13.95 4.23
N LEU A 166 -19.97 13.36 3.80
CA LEU A 166 -18.92 14.05 3.03
C LEU A 166 -19.41 14.47 1.64
N ALA A 167 -20.06 13.58 0.89
CA ALA A 167 -20.60 13.89 -0.43
C ALA A 167 -21.73 14.93 -0.34
N GLY A 168 -22.60 14.85 0.67
CA GLY A 168 -23.63 15.84 0.94
C GLY A 168 -23.05 17.22 1.26
N LEU A 169 -22.01 17.29 2.10
CA LEU A 169 -21.31 18.54 2.42
C LEU A 169 -20.73 19.21 1.17
N ILE A 170 -20.01 18.44 0.34
CA ILE A 170 -19.41 18.95 -0.90
C ILE A 170 -20.50 19.38 -1.89
N ALA A 171 -21.57 18.59 -2.05
CA ALA A 171 -22.68 18.94 -2.95
C ALA A 171 -23.39 20.22 -2.52
N ILE A 172 -23.68 20.40 -1.22
CA ILE A 172 -24.28 21.63 -0.69
C ILE A 172 -23.33 22.82 -0.90
N ALA A 173 -22.03 22.68 -0.59
CA ALA A 173 -21.06 23.75 -0.77
C ALA A 173 -20.90 24.20 -2.25
N VAL A 174 -21.03 23.28 -3.20
CA VAL A 174 -20.96 23.56 -4.64
C VAL A 174 -22.26 24.16 -5.18
N VAL A 175 -23.43 23.67 -4.75
CA VAL A 175 -24.74 24.06 -5.32
C VAL A 175 -25.34 25.28 -4.62
N ALA A 176 -25.24 25.36 -3.30
CA ALA A 176 -25.81 26.44 -2.48
C ALA A 176 -24.77 27.47 -2.01
N GLY A 177 -23.49 27.30 -2.39
CA GLY A 177 -22.39 28.16 -1.98
C GLY A 177 -21.95 27.96 -0.54
N ARG A 178 -21.19 28.93 -0.01
CA ARG A 178 -20.67 28.93 1.37
C ARG A 178 -21.75 29.32 2.39
N GLY A 179 -22.73 28.45 2.60
CA GLY A 179 -23.81 28.68 3.57
C GLY A 179 -23.38 28.58 5.04
N ASP A 180 -24.29 28.88 5.97
CA ASP A 180 -24.03 28.87 7.42
C ASP A 180 -23.78 27.45 7.97
N ALA A 181 -23.53 27.36 9.29
CA ALA A 181 -23.35 26.09 10.04
C ALA A 181 -24.45 25.03 9.74
N ARG A 182 -25.66 25.47 9.39
CA ARG A 182 -26.80 24.64 8.94
C ARG A 182 -26.44 23.76 7.74
N ALA A 183 -25.69 24.29 6.77
CA ALA A 183 -25.22 23.58 5.58
C ALA A 183 -24.19 22.48 5.92
N ILE A 184 -23.38 22.69 6.96
CA ILE A 184 -22.43 21.70 7.48
C ILE A 184 -23.19 20.58 8.22
N PHE A 185 -24.24 20.92 8.97
CA PHE A 185 -24.96 19.98 9.81
C PHE A 185 -26.00 19.12 9.05
N ALA A 186 -26.65 19.67 8.02
CA ALA A 186 -27.71 18.97 7.28
C ALA A 186 -27.32 17.58 6.68
N PRO A 187 -26.10 17.39 6.13
CA PRO A 187 -25.65 16.07 5.66
C PRO A 187 -25.65 14.98 6.75
N TRP A 188 -25.42 15.33 8.02
CA TRP A 188 -25.42 14.38 9.14
C TRP A 188 -26.82 13.79 9.39
N LEU A 189 -27.88 14.61 9.26
CA LEU A 189 -29.26 14.12 9.36
C LEU A 189 -29.55 13.10 8.26
N LEU A 190 -29.27 13.46 7.00
CA LEU A 190 -29.58 12.62 5.84
C LEU A 190 -28.79 11.30 5.87
N ALA A 191 -27.50 11.38 6.19
CA ALA A 191 -26.63 10.21 6.39
C ALA A 191 -27.10 9.33 7.56
N GLY A 192 -27.54 9.95 8.67
CA GLY A 192 -28.07 9.26 9.84
C GLY A 192 -29.36 8.49 9.53
N LEU A 193 -30.32 9.14 8.87
CA LEU A 193 -31.57 8.53 8.42
C LEU A 193 -31.30 7.36 7.47
N ALA A 194 -30.44 7.55 6.46
CA ALA A 194 -30.04 6.48 5.54
C ALA A 194 -29.39 5.29 6.29
N GLY A 195 -28.49 5.58 7.24
CA GLY A 195 -27.87 4.58 8.10
C GLY A 195 -28.88 3.79 8.96
N ALA A 196 -29.88 4.47 9.52
CA ALA A 196 -30.95 3.85 10.31
C ALA A 196 -31.85 2.94 9.44
N VAL A 197 -32.29 3.41 8.27
CA VAL A 197 -33.09 2.64 7.29
C VAL A 197 -32.31 1.39 6.85
N ILE A 198 -31.04 1.54 6.48
CA ILE A 198 -30.16 0.41 6.12
C ILE A 198 -30.02 -0.55 7.30
N GLY A 199 -29.90 -0.04 8.53
CA GLY A 199 -29.86 -0.86 9.75
C GLY A 199 -31.11 -1.73 9.94
N VAL A 200 -32.30 -1.15 9.81
CA VAL A 200 -33.57 -1.91 9.89
C VAL A 200 -33.65 -2.98 8.80
N VAL A 201 -33.26 -2.67 7.56
CA VAL A 201 -33.21 -3.64 6.45
C VAL A 201 -32.18 -4.75 6.72
N GLN A 202 -31.02 -4.41 7.30
CA GLN A 202 -29.98 -5.35 7.69
C GLN A 202 -30.46 -6.33 8.77
N LEU A 203 -31.13 -5.85 9.83
CA LEU A 203 -31.71 -6.70 10.88
C LEU A 203 -32.80 -7.62 10.32
N ARG A 204 -33.71 -7.08 9.48
CA ARG A 204 -34.78 -7.87 8.84
C ARG A 204 -34.22 -9.00 7.99
N ARG A 205 -33.10 -8.77 7.28
CA ARG A 205 -32.43 -9.79 6.46
C ARG A 205 -31.57 -10.79 7.25
N SER A 206 -30.92 -10.37 8.34
CA SER A 206 -30.00 -11.25 9.10
C SER A 206 -30.70 -12.07 10.19
N SER A 207 -31.72 -11.52 10.83
CA SER A 207 -32.39 -12.08 12.01
C SER A 207 -33.89 -12.32 11.83
N GLY A 208 -34.50 -11.82 10.74
CA GLY A 208 -35.95 -11.89 10.52
C GLY A 208 -36.77 -10.91 11.38
N TYR A 209 -36.12 -10.11 12.23
CA TYR A 209 -36.75 -9.14 13.11
C TYR A 209 -36.83 -7.75 12.46
N ALA A 210 -37.94 -7.05 12.70
CA ALA A 210 -38.14 -5.65 12.35
C ALA A 210 -38.63 -4.91 13.61
N PRO A 211 -38.02 -3.77 13.99
CA PRO A 211 -38.43 -3.03 15.19
C PRO A 211 -39.89 -2.61 15.16
N ARG A 212 -40.55 -2.70 16.33
CA ARG A 212 -41.91 -2.22 16.54
C ARG A 212 -41.94 -1.24 17.72
N PRO A 213 -42.76 -0.18 17.67
CA PRO A 213 -42.96 0.72 18.80
C PRO A 213 -43.80 0.02 19.88
N ARG A 214 -43.15 -0.82 20.69
CA ARG A 214 -43.76 -1.57 21.80
C ARG A 214 -42.82 -1.59 23.00
N LEU A 215 -43.32 -1.10 24.13
CA LEU A 215 -42.58 -1.02 25.38
C LEU A 215 -43.19 -1.94 26.45
N GLU A 216 -42.71 -3.17 26.53
CA GLU A 216 -43.10 -4.10 27.60
C GLU A 216 -42.32 -3.81 28.89
N ARG A 217 -43.03 -3.68 30.02
CA ARG A 217 -42.45 -3.27 31.32
C ARG A 217 -41.31 -4.19 31.80
N ALA A 218 -41.43 -5.51 31.61
CA ALA A 218 -40.45 -6.47 32.12
C ALA A 218 -39.11 -6.43 31.35
N PRO A 219 -39.06 -6.53 30.01
CA PRO A 219 -37.82 -6.35 29.25
C PRO A 219 -37.20 -4.96 29.43
N ALA A 220 -38.01 -3.90 29.50
CA ALA A 220 -37.53 -2.53 29.74
C ALA A 220 -36.81 -2.41 31.10
N ARG A 221 -37.40 -2.94 32.18
CA ARG A 221 -36.80 -2.95 33.52
C ARG A 221 -35.51 -3.78 33.57
N GLU A 222 -35.45 -4.91 32.86
CA GLU A 222 -34.23 -5.72 32.74
C GLU A 222 -33.11 -4.94 32.05
N LEU A 223 -33.39 -4.30 30.91
CA LEU A 223 -32.42 -3.51 30.16
C LEU A 223 -31.86 -2.35 30.98
N LEU A 224 -32.73 -1.56 31.63
CA LEU A 224 -32.32 -0.40 32.42
C LEU A 224 -31.50 -0.79 33.67
N ARG A 225 -31.88 -1.87 34.38
CA ARG A 225 -31.15 -2.36 35.56
C ARG A 225 -29.70 -2.78 35.21
N VAL A 226 -29.46 -3.27 34.00
CA VAL A 226 -28.15 -3.70 33.52
C VAL A 226 -27.37 -2.56 32.84
N GLY A 227 -28.07 -1.68 32.12
CA GLY A 227 -27.47 -0.59 31.34
C GLY A 227 -27.03 0.59 32.19
N LEU A 228 -27.90 1.10 33.07
CA LEU A 228 -27.71 2.38 33.76
C LEU A 228 -26.37 2.48 34.54
N PRO A 229 -25.92 1.48 35.33
CA PRO A 229 -24.66 1.58 36.05
C PRO A 229 -23.44 1.76 35.13
N ASN A 230 -23.45 1.09 33.97
CA ASN A 230 -22.40 1.23 32.95
C ASN A 230 -22.48 2.59 32.25
N GLN A 231 -23.70 3.13 32.06
CA GLN A 231 -23.90 4.42 31.45
C GLN A 231 -23.38 5.57 32.33
N VAL A 232 -23.61 5.50 33.65
CA VAL A 232 -23.14 6.54 34.60
C VAL A 232 -21.62 6.69 34.55
N LEU A 233 -20.86 5.59 34.46
CA LEU A 233 -19.41 5.65 34.27
C LEU A 233 -19.03 6.13 32.86
N THR A 234 -19.73 5.66 31.82
CA THR A 234 -19.48 6.07 30.43
C THR A 234 -19.72 7.58 30.23
N LEU A 235 -20.69 8.16 30.93
CA LEU A 235 -20.93 9.60 30.92
C LEU A 235 -19.76 10.36 31.56
N ALA A 236 -19.28 9.95 32.74
CA ALA A 236 -18.11 10.58 33.37
C ALA A 236 -16.85 10.59 32.47
N GLU A 237 -16.61 9.52 31.71
CA GLU A 237 -15.48 9.45 30.77
C GLU A 237 -15.67 10.32 29.50
N ARG A 238 -16.90 10.72 29.16
CA ARG A 238 -17.25 11.29 27.84
C ARG A 238 -17.71 12.74 27.91
N THR A 239 -18.44 13.11 28.95
CA THR A 239 -19.01 14.45 29.13
C THR A 239 -17.97 15.57 29.03
N PRO A 240 -16.75 15.50 29.61
CA PRO A 240 -15.76 16.56 29.47
C PRO A 240 -15.38 16.82 28.01
N GLY A 241 -15.16 15.75 27.23
CA GLY A 241 -14.78 15.86 25.82
C GLY A 241 -15.90 16.27 24.87
N LEU A 242 -17.12 16.44 25.37
CA LEU A 242 -18.30 16.90 24.63
C LEU A 242 -18.78 18.27 25.12
N LEU A 243 -18.55 18.63 26.39
CA LEU A 243 -18.83 19.96 26.92
C LEU A 243 -17.73 20.97 26.59
N LEU A 244 -16.44 20.58 26.57
CA LEU A 244 -15.36 21.55 26.30
C LEU A 244 -15.51 22.30 24.97
N PRO A 245 -15.88 21.67 23.83
CA PRO A 245 -16.16 22.41 22.59
C PRO A 245 -17.33 23.40 22.71
N ILE A 246 -18.37 23.06 23.46
CA ILE A 246 -19.53 23.94 23.69
C ILE A 246 -19.09 25.13 24.55
N LEU A 247 -18.39 24.87 25.65
CA LEU A 247 -17.87 25.90 26.55
C LEU A 247 -16.87 26.84 25.85
N ILE A 248 -16.03 26.35 24.93
CA ILE A 248 -15.12 27.19 24.15
C ILE A 248 -15.87 28.04 23.12
N THR A 249 -16.99 27.55 22.60
CA THR A 249 -17.85 28.33 21.69
C THR A 249 -18.47 29.51 22.44
N GLU A 250 -19.04 29.27 23.62
CA GLU A 250 -19.73 30.29 24.44
C GLU A 250 -18.77 31.22 25.22
N LEU A 251 -17.61 30.72 25.68
CA LEU A 251 -16.69 31.48 26.55
C LEU A 251 -15.45 32.04 25.84
N VAL A 252 -15.18 31.65 24.58
CA VAL A 252 -14.06 32.15 23.78
C VAL A 252 -14.55 32.71 22.45
N SER A 253 -14.92 31.83 21.52
CA SER A 253 -15.64 32.15 20.27
C SER A 253 -15.93 30.87 19.46
N PRO A 254 -16.88 30.91 18.49
CA PRO A 254 -17.03 29.87 17.49
C PRO A 254 -15.74 29.58 16.70
N SER A 255 -15.07 30.60 16.16
CA SER A 255 -13.77 30.44 15.46
C SER A 255 -12.69 29.76 16.29
N ALA A 256 -12.60 30.06 17.59
CA ALA A 256 -11.68 29.39 18.50
C ALA A 256 -12.06 27.91 18.69
N ASN A 257 -13.36 27.60 18.82
CA ASN A 257 -13.82 26.22 18.88
C ASN A 257 -13.53 25.45 17.58
N ALA A 258 -13.54 26.08 16.40
CA ALA A 258 -13.17 25.41 15.15
C ALA A 258 -11.73 24.87 15.19
N ALA A 259 -10.78 25.66 15.71
CA ALA A 259 -9.41 25.21 15.92
C ALA A 259 -9.29 24.16 17.04
N TRP A 260 -9.99 24.38 18.16
CA TRP A 260 -10.00 23.44 19.29
C TRP A 260 -10.55 22.07 18.90
N TYR A 261 -11.70 22.00 18.25
CA TYR A 261 -12.39 20.75 17.94
C TYR A 261 -11.57 19.85 17.00
N VAL A 262 -10.88 20.46 16.03
CA VAL A 262 -9.95 19.73 15.14
C VAL A 262 -8.74 19.22 15.94
N ALA A 263 -8.11 20.05 16.77
CA ALA A 263 -7.01 19.63 17.65
C ALA A 263 -7.45 18.50 18.61
N TRP A 264 -8.63 18.60 19.18
CA TRP A 264 -9.24 17.60 20.05
C TRP A 264 -9.45 16.27 19.31
N MET A 265 -10.01 16.30 18.10
CA MET A 265 -10.18 15.12 17.24
C MET A 265 -8.83 14.47 16.87
N MET A 266 -7.79 15.26 16.63
CA MET A 266 -6.43 14.73 16.39
C MET A 266 -5.83 14.08 17.64
N ALA A 267 -5.97 14.71 18.82
CA ALA A 267 -5.51 14.14 20.09
C ALA A 267 -6.19 12.80 20.42
N TRP A 268 -7.46 12.63 20.03
CA TRP A 268 -8.21 11.38 20.17
C TRP A 268 -7.56 10.17 19.45
N VAL A 269 -6.78 10.39 18.38
CA VAL A 269 -6.01 9.33 17.71
C VAL A 269 -4.96 8.72 18.64
N VAL A 270 -4.42 9.51 19.58
CA VAL A 270 -3.47 9.05 20.60
C VAL A 270 -4.22 8.53 21.83
N TYR A 271 -5.27 9.23 22.29
CA TYR A 271 -6.06 8.84 23.47
C TYR A 271 -6.81 7.50 23.34
N ILE A 272 -7.07 7.03 22.11
CA ILE A 272 -7.70 5.72 21.91
C ILE A 272 -6.82 4.57 22.44
N VAL A 273 -5.50 4.74 22.50
CA VAL A 273 -4.54 3.72 22.94
C VAL A 273 -4.79 3.28 24.40
N PRO A 274 -4.70 4.16 25.42
CA PRO A 274 -4.98 3.77 26.81
C PRO A 274 -6.41 3.26 27.01
N ILE A 275 -7.40 3.80 26.28
CA ILE A 275 -8.79 3.37 26.38
C ILE A 275 -8.96 1.92 25.92
N GLN A 276 -8.42 1.55 24.75
CA GLN A 276 -8.50 0.18 24.25
C GLN A 276 -7.71 -0.79 25.14
N VAL A 277 -6.52 -0.40 25.59
CA VAL A 277 -5.70 -1.22 26.50
C VAL A 277 -6.40 -1.41 27.86
N GLY A 278 -7.09 -0.40 28.39
CA GLY A 278 -7.91 -0.53 29.60
C GLY A 278 -9.13 -1.44 29.43
N MET A 279 -9.72 -1.49 28.23
CA MET A 279 -10.80 -2.43 27.91
C MET A 279 -10.30 -3.87 27.78
N THR A 280 -9.17 -4.12 27.12
CA THR A 280 -8.58 -5.46 27.02
C THR A 280 -8.08 -5.95 28.37
N LEU A 281 -7.42 -5.08 29.15
CA LEU A 281 -6.93 -5.40 30.49
C LEU A 281 -8.08 -5.80 31.43
N PHE A 282 -9.21 -5.11 31.40
CA PHE A 282 -10.40 -5.52 32.17
C PHE A 282 -10.90 -6.92 31.77
N ALA A 283 -10.93 -7.23 30.47
CA ALA A 283 -11.38 -8.53 29.98
C ALA A 283 -10.41 -9.67 30.32
N GLU A 284 -9.09 -9.42 30.30
CA GLU A 284 -8.06 -10.40 30.68
C GLU A 284 -8.06 -10.65 32.20
N LEU A 285 -8.16 -9.60 33.02
CA LEU A 285 -8.29 -9.74 34.47
C LEU A 285 -9.57 -10.49 34.89
N ALA A 286 -10.63 -10.48 34.07
CA ALA A 286 -11.88 -11.17 34.38
C ALA A 286 -11.90 -12.69 34.05
N GLN A 287 -10.81 -13.28 33.54
CA GLN A 287 -10.76 -14.68 33.05
C GLN A 287 -9.59 -15.51 33.63
N GLU A 288 -9.11 -15.17 34.83
CA GLU A 288 -7.79 -15.55 35.39
C GLU A 288 -7.20 -16.96 35.10
N ASP A 289 -5.93 -16.95 34.68
CA ASP A 289 -4.92 -18.02 34.87
C ASP A 289 -3.49 -17.43 35.12
N GLU A 290 -3.27 -16.12 34.96
CA GLU A 290 -1.98 -15.41 35.18
C GLU A 290 -2.11 -14.35 36.30
N ALA A 291 -1.00 -13.98 36.95
CA ALA A 291 -1.02 -12.99 38.04
C ALA A 291 -1.32 -11.55 37.57
N ALA A 292 -2.34 -10.92 38.17
CA ALA A 292 -2.84 -9.59 37.79
C ALA A 292 -1.74 -8.51 37.61
N HIS A 293 -0.73 -8.46 38.51
CA HIS A 293 0.36 -7.49 38.43
C HIS A 293 1.20 -7.61 37.14
N THR A 294 1.46 -8.83 36.63
CA THR A 294 2.20 -8.99 35.37
C THR A 294 1.37 -8.54 34.16
N THR A 295 0.08 -8.80 34.16
CA THR A 295 -0.87 -8.38 33.11
C THR A 295 -0.98 -6.86 33.05
N VAL A 296 -1.26 -6.20 34.20
CA VAL A 296 -1.31 -4.73 34.30
C VAL A 296 0.01 -4.09 33.84
N ARG A 297 1.16 -4.60 34.28
CA ARG A 297 2.47 -4.05 33.89
C ARG A 297 2.75 -4.19 32.39
N ARG A 298 2.39 -5.33 31.78
CA ARG A 298 2.51 -5.54 30.32
C ARG A 298 1.58 -4.58 29.54
N ALA A 299 0.34 -4.43 29.99
CA ALA A 299 -0.65 -3.53 29.40
C ALA A 299 -0.17 -2.07 29.45
N VAL A 300 0.20 -1.57 30.64
CA VAL A 300 0.72 -0.20 30.82
C VAL A 300 1.97 0.05 29.98
N ARG A 301 2.96 -0.86 29.97
CA ARG A 301 4.16 -0.70 29.14
C ARG A 301 3.83 -0.62 27.64
N THR A 302 2.86 -1.40 27.18
CA THR A 302 2.41 -1.40 25.78
C THR A 302 1.70 -0.09 25.43
N ALA A 303 0.78 0.36 26.30
CA ALA A 303 0.09 1.64 26.12
C ALA A 303 1.06 2.83 26.12
N LEU A 304 2.04 2.87 27.03
CA LEU A 304 3.05 3.92 27.07
C LEU A 304 3.95 3.90 25.82
N ALA A 305 4.37 2.73 25.33
CA ALA A 305 5.22 2.64 24.14
C ALA A 305 4.50 3.06 22.85
N VAL A 306 3.26 2.60 22.66
CA VAL A 306 2.43 2.99 21.49
C VAL A 306 1.97 4.44 21.61
N GLY A 307 1.62 4.88 22.82
CA GLY A 307 1.27 6.27 23.13
C GLY A 307 2.42 7.22 22.86
N ALA A 308 3.63 6.94 23.35
CA ALA A 308 4.82 7.75 23.11
C ALA A 308 5.12 7.92 21.60
N LEU A 309 5.03 6.83 20.83
CA LEU A 309 5.19 6.89 19.37
C LEU A 309 4.13 7.80 18.72
N GLY A 310 2.86 7.66 19.11
CA GLY A 310 1.77 8.52 18.65
C GLY A 310 1.98 9.99 19.02
N THR A 311 2.40 10.26 20.26
CA THR A 311 2.72 11.61 20.75
C THR A 311 3.87 12.23 19.98
N VAL A 312 4.98 11.52 19.74
CA VAL A 312 6.11 12.04 18.94
C VAL A 312 5.67 12.39 17.52
N ILE A 313 4.89 11.52 16.87
CA ILE A 313 4.35 11.78 15.53
C ILE A 313 3.50 13.06 15.53
N VAL A 314 2.56 13.21 16.48
CA VAL A 314 1.68 14.39 16.51
C VAL A 314 2.41 15.66 16.94
N LEU A 315 3.39 15.60 17.85
CA LEU A 315 4.17 16.79 18.25
C LEU A 315 4.90 17.43 17.06
N ALA A 316 5.49 16.60 16.20
CA ALA A 316 6.13 17.03 14.95
C ALA A 316 5.10 17.44 13.89
N ALA A 317 4.05 16.64 13.70
CA ALA A 317 3.07 16.83 12.64
C ALA A 317 2.00 17.92 12.93
N ALA A 318 1.87 18.40 14.16
CA ALA A 318 0.78 19.30 14.58
C ALA A 318 0.62 20.53 13.68
N GLY A 319 1.71 21.25 13.40
CA GLY A 319 1.70 22.42 12.50
C GLY A 319 1.34 22.04 11.06
N PRO A 320 2.14 21.19 10.39
CA PRO A 320 1.91 20.79 8.99
C PRO A 320 0.57 20.10 8.71
N VAL A 321 -0.01 19.40 9.69
CA VAL A 321 -1.31 18.74 9.53
C VAL A 321 -2.46 19.73 9.78
N LEU A 322 -2.32 20.69 10.71
CA LEU A 322 -3.34 21.73 10.87
C LEU A 322 -3.33 22.75 9.73
N SER A 323 -2.18 23.01 9.08
CA SER A 323 -2.13 23.85 7.88
C SER A 323 -2.85 23.22 6.68
N LEU A 324 -3.13 21.89 6.68
CA LEU A 324 -4.05 21.28 5.71
C LEU A 324 -5.45 21.90 5.79
N LEU A 325 -5.91 22.30 6.99
CA LEU A 325 -7.24 22.88 7.20
C LEU A 325 -7.27 24.40 6.97
N GLY A 326 -6.14 25.09 7.19
CA GLY A 326 -5.94 26.50 6.88
C GLY A 326 -5.02 27.19 7.89
N HIS A 327 -4.54 28.39 7.55
CA HIS A 327 -3.57 29.11 8.39
C HIS A 327 -4.08 29.34 9.83
N VAL A 328 -5.33 29.77 9.98
CA VAL A 328 -5.98 30.02 11.28
C VAL A 328 -6.02 28.76 12.16
N TYR A 329 -6.23 27.58 11.56
CA TYR A 329 -6.20 26.30 12.30
C TYR A 329 -4.79 25.94 12.76
N ALA A 330 -3.76 26.25 11.97
CA ALA A 330 -2.37 26.03 12.33
C ALA A 330 -1.89 26.98 13.43
N SER A 331 -2.11 28.29 13.27
CA SER A 331 -1.68 29.31 14.24
C SER A 331 -2.31 29.12 15.61
N THR A 332 -3.61 28.80 15.63
CA THR A 332 -4.41 28.79 16.87
C THR A 332 -4.52 27.39 17.48
N GLY A 333 -4.48 26.32 16.66
CA GLY A 333 -4.67 24.93 17.11
C GLY A 333 -3.39 24.14 17.43
N ALA A 334 -2.22 24.52 16.89
CA ALA A 334 -1.01 23.69 17.00
C ALA A 334 -0.44 23.59 18.42
N ALA A 335 -0.42 24.70 19.18
CA ALA A 335 0.02 24.68 20.57
C ALA A 335 -0.95 23.90 21.49
N PRO A 336 -2.29 24.11 21.45
CA PRO A 336 -3.24 23.25 22.14
C PRO A 336 -3.09 21.77 21.81
N LEU A 337 -2.95 21.40 20.52
CA LEU A 337 -2.76 20.02 20.09
C LEU A 337 -1.52 19.37 20.72
N ARG A 338 -0.38 20.08 20.72
CA ARG A 338 0.88 19.61 21.31
C ARG A 338 0.75 19.34 22.81
N ILE A 339 0.02 20.18 23.54
CA ILE A 339 -0.24 20.01 24.97
C ILE A 339 -1.20 18.84 25.23
N LEU A 340 -2.29 18.76 24.46
CA LEU A 340 -3.29 17.70 24.59
C LEU A 340 -2.66 16.30 24.44
N VAL A 341 -1.79 16.05 23.45
CA VAL A 341 -1.21 14.71 23.24
C VAL A 341 -0.30 14.22 24.36
N LEU A 342 0.17 15.09 25.27
CA LEU A 342 0.92 14.67 26.45
C LEU A 342 0.01 13.98 27.49
N ALA A 343 -1.30 14.24 27.49
CA ALA A 343 -2.22 13.65 28.45
C ALA A 343 -2.38 12.12 28.29
N VAL A 344 -1.91 11.52 27.19
CA VAL A 344 -1.91 10.05 27.02
C VAL A 344 -1.14 9.34 28.14
N PHE A 345 -0.06 9.93 28.64
CA PHE A 345 0.77 9.33 29.68
C PHE A 345 0.01 9.18 31.01
N PRO A 346 -0.54 10.24 31.63
CA PRO A 346 -1.34 10.08 32.83
C PRO A 346 -2.67 9.34 32.59
N MET A 347 -3.34 9.53 31.44
CA MET A 347 -4.56 8.79 31.12
C MET A 347 -4.32 7.27 31.02
N THR A 348 -3.10 6.82 30.71
CA THR A 348 -2.72 5.40 30.75
C THR A 348 -2.79 4.83 32.16
N ALA A 349 -2.38 5.59 33.18
CA ALA A 349 -2.48 5.17 34.58
C ALA A 349 -3.96 5.11 35.04
N THR A 350 -4.75 6.13 34.70
CA THR A 350 -6.20 6.17 35.01
C THR A 350 -6.95 5.01 34.34
N ALA A 351 -6.67 4.72 33.06
CA ALA A 351 -7.30 3.61 32.34
C ALA A 351 -6.95 2.23 32.94
N ALA A 352 -5.70 2.03 33.37
CA ALA A 352 -5.28 0.79 34.05
C ALA A 352 -5.91 0.64 35.44
N TYR A 353 -6.02 1.75 36.19
CA TYR A 353 -6.70 1.80 37.49
C TYR A 353 -8.19 1.47 37.35
N PHE A 354 -8.90 2.09 36.40
CA PHE A 354 -10.32 1.82 36.13
C PHE A 354 -10.54 0.37 35.65
N ALA A 355 -9.65 -0.18 34.82
CA ALA A 355 -9.69 -1.59 34.44
C ALA A 355 -9.59 -2.52 35.65
N THR A 356 -8.63 -2.27 36.54
CA THR A 356 -8.36 -3.09 37.73
C THR A 356 -9.52 -3.00 38.74
N CYS A 357 -10.01 -1.80 39.07
CA CYS A 357 -11.12 -1.67 40.02
C CYS A 357 -12.45 -2.23 39.49
N ARG A 358 -12.72 -2.18 38.17
CA ARG A 358 -13.87 -2.90 37.57
C ARG A 358 -13.72 -4.41 37.69
N ALA A 359 -12.53 -4.96 37.47
CA ALA A 359 -12.27 -6.40 37.62
C ALA A 359 -12.41 -6.86 39.08
N MET A 360 -12.00 -6.03 40.05
CA MET A 360 -12.16 -6.27 41.49
C MET A 360 -13.57 -5.97 42.04
N GLY A 361 -14.56 -5.66 41.19
CA GLY A 361 -15.93 -5.35 41.61
C GLY A 361 -16.12 -4.00 42.32
N ARG A 362 -15.10 -3.14 42.38
CA ARG A 362 -15.08 -1.87 43.14
C ARG A 362 -15.74 -0.71 42.36
N PHE A 363 -16.87 -0.97 41.71
CA PHE A 363 -17.55 -0.06 40.78
C PHE A 363 -17.88 1.32 41.37
N ARG A 364 -18.29 1.39 42.65
CA ARG A 364 -18.64 2.67 43.31
C ARG A 364 -17.44 3.64 43.37
N GLU A 365 -16.24 3.13 43.60
CA GLU A 365 -15.01 3.93 43.64
C GLU A 365 -14.65 4.46 42.24
N VAL A 366 -14.77 3.62 41.20
CA VAL A 366 -14.51 4.02 39.81
C VAL A 366 -15.48 5.10 39.34
N VAL A 367 -16.77 4.96 39.68
CA VAL A 367 -17.80 5.97 39.36
C VAL A 367 -17.51 7.29 40.08
N ALA A 368 -17.21 7.27 41.37
CA ALA A 368 -16.92 8.48 42.15
C ALA A 368 -15.67 9.21 41.63
N VAL A 369 -14.56 8.49 41.41
CA VAL A 369 -13.32 9.06 40.86
C VAL A 369 -13.52 9.55 39.43
N GLY A 370 -14.25 8.81 38.59
CA GLY A 370 -14.58 9.23 37.23
C GLY A 370 -15.35 10.56 37.20
N TRP A 371 -16.38 10.72 38.02
CA TRP A 371 -17.12 11.99 38.10
C TRP A 371 -16.30 13.12 38.72
N ALA A 372 -15.44 12.86 39.71
CA ALA A 372 -14.54 13.87 40.25
C ALA A 372 -13.57 14.40 39.17
N ILE A 373 -12.96 13.50 38.37
CA ILE A 373 -12.12 13.88 37.23
C ILE A 373 -12.94 14.63 36.19
N SER A 374 -14.15 14.16 35.86
CA SER A 374 -15.03 14.80 34.89
C SER A 374 -15.34 16.25 35.27
N LEU A 375 -15.81 16.47 36.50
CA LEU A 375 -16.19 17.80 36.99
C LEU A 375 -14.97 18.72 37.12
N ALA A 376 -13.82 18.20 37.57
CA ALA A 376 -12.57 18.95 37.59
C ALA A 376 -12.11 19.37 36.18
N SER A 377 -12.18 18.48 35.18
CA SER A 377 -11.82 18.80 33.80
C SER A 377 -12.76 19.85 33.18
N ILE A 378 -14.06 19.78 33.48
CA ILE A 378 -15.04 20.75 32.99
C ILE A 378 -14.83 22.10 33.68
N GLY A 379 -14.74 22.13 35.01
CA GLY A 379 -14.59 23.35 35.79
C GLY A 379 -13.26 24.08 35.52
N ALA A 380 -12.14 23.36 35.52
CA ALA A 380 -10.84 23.93 35.20
C ALA A 380 -10.74 24.36 33.72
N GLY A 381 -11.39 23.62 32.80
CA GLY A 381 -11.48 23.99 31.39
C GLY A 381 -12.30 25.27 31.17
N ALA A 382 -13.45 25.39 31.83
CA ALA A 382 -14.28 26.61 31.79
C ALA A 382 -13.56 27.82 32.40
N ALA A 383 -12.94 27.66 33.57
CA ALA A 383 -12.16 28.71 34.24
C ALA A 383 -10.91 29.13 33.45
N ALA A 384 -10.35 28.24 32.62
CA ALA A 384 -9.27 28.59 31.69
C ALA A 384 -9.80 29.23 30.38
N ALA A 385 -11.05 28.93 29.99
CA ALA A 385 -11.66 29.47 28.78
C ALA A 385 -12.03 30.96 28.93
N THR A 386 -12.44 31.41 30.12
CA THR A 386 -12.72 32.84 30.38
C THR A 386 -11.52 33.77 30.15
N GLY A 387 -10.29 33.23 30.15
CA GLY A 387 -9.07 33.94 29.76
C GLY A 387 -8.83 34.03 28.24
N GLY A 388 -9.77 33.60 27.39
CA GLY A 388 -9.73 33.77 25.93
C GLY A 388 -8.70 32.93 25.16
N HIS A 389 -7.97 32.03 25.82
CA HIS A 389 -6.81 31.34 25.22
C HIS A 389 -6.93 29.81 25.26
N LEU A 390 -7.02 29.16 24.09
CA LEU A 390 -7.09 27.69 23.96
C LEU A 390 -5.92 26.95 24.61
N VAL A 391 -4.74 27.58 24.67
CA VAL A 391 -3.53 27.03 25.33
C VAL A 391 -3.77 26.85 26.83
N ALA A 392 -4.47 27.78 27.48
CA ALA A 392 -4.84 27.67 28.88
C ALA A 392 -5.79 26.48 29.09
N VAL A 393 -6.79 26.30 28.23
CA VAL A 393 -7.75 25.19 28.31
C VAL A 393 -7.06 23.83 28.10
N ALA A 394 -6.14 23.72 27.15
CA ALA A 394 -5.33 22.51 26.94
C ALA A 394 -4.42 22.22 28.16
N THR A 395 -3.86 23.26 28.77
CA THR A 395 -3.00 23.14 29.97
C THR A 395 -3.81 22.71 31.19
N ALA A 396 -4.99 23.28 31.41
CA ALA A 396 -5.93 22.88 32.46
C ALA A 396 -6.36 21.41 32.30
N TRP A 397 -6.66 20.98 31.07
CA TRP A 397 -6.92 19.57 30.77
C TRP A 397 -5.73 18.68 31.16
N LEU A 398 -4.52 19.01 30.71
CA LEU A 398 -3.31 18.23 31.02
C LEU A 398 -3.03 18.19 32.53
N ALA A 399 -3.21 19.30 33.25
CA ALA A 399 -3.01 19.38 34.69
C ALA A 399 -3.99 18.47 35.46
N VAL A 400 -5.29 18.56 35.17
CA VAL A 400 -6.32 17.69 35.79
C VAL A 400 -6.03 16.22 35.49
N GLN A 401 -5.72 15.88 34.23
CA GLN A 401 -5.39 14.50 33.88
C GLN A 401 -4.11 14.02 34.58
N THR A 402 -3.10 14.88 34.74
CA THR A 402 -1.85 14.54 35.45
C THR A 402 -2.09 14.24 36.94
N ILE A 403 -2.84 15.10 37.64
CA ILE A 403 -3.23 14.87 39.04
C ILE A 403 -4.03 13.56 39.16
N ALA A 404 -5.01 13.35 38.27
CA ALA A 404 -5.80 12.13 38.22
C ALA A 404 -4.95 10.86 37.94
N GLY A 405 -3.98 10.97 37.04
CA GLY A 405 -3.07 9.87 36.67
C GLY A 405 -2.10 9.50 37.78
N VAL A 406 -1.55 10.49 38.49
CA VAL A 406 -0.69 10.25 39.67
C VAL A 406 -1.50 9.61 40.80
N GLY A 407 -2.68 10.15 41.13
CA GLY A 407 -3.57 9.55 42.14
C GLY A 407 -3.98 8.12 41.77
N SER A 408 -4.33 7.89 40.50
CA SER A 408 -4.64 6.56 39.96
C SER A 408 -3.46 5.59 40.04
N ALA A 409 -2.24 6.04 39.73
CA ALA A 409 -1.03 5.22 39.81
C ALA A 409 -0.69 4.82 41.25
N LEU A 410 -0.78 5.75 42.20
CA LEU A 410 -0.58 5.48 43.62
C LEU A 410 -1.63 4.50 44.16
N ARG A 411 -2.91 4.71 43.82
CA ARG A 411 -4.00 3.82 44.22
C ARG A 411 -3.90 2.43 43.60
N LEU A 412 -3.52 2.35 42.32
CA LEU A 412 -3.25 1.09 41.63
C LEU A 412 -2.08 0.32 42.24
N ARG A 413 -0.99 1.01 42.63
CA ARG A 413 0.14 0.40 43.35
C ARG A 413 -0.30 -0.18 44.70
N ALA A 414 -1.13 0.53 45.46
CA ALA A 414 -1.69 0.01 46.71
C ALA A 414 -2.56 -1.23 46.48
N LEU A 415 -3.42 -1.23 45.46
CA LEU A 415 -4.28 -2.37 45.13
C LEU A 415 -3.52 -3.62 44.65
N LEU A 416 -2.42 -3.43 43.92
CA LEU A 416 -1.58 -4.55 43.47
C LEU A 416 -0.58 -5.04 44.55
N GLY A 417 -0.37 -4.27 45.63
CA GLY A 417 0.46 -4.68 46.77
C GLY A 417 -0.26 -5.55 47.80
N LEU A 418 -1.59 -5.48 47.89
CA LEU A 418 -2.40 -6.10 48.97
C LEU A 418 -2.82 -7.56 48.68
N ARG A 419 -1.84 -8.45 48.43
CA ARG A 419 -1.97 -9.92 48.31
C ARG A 419 -2.92 -10.45 47.20
N PRO A 420 -2.80 -11.72 46.78
CA PRO A 420 -3.60 -12.29 45.68
C PRO A 420 -5.01 -12.68 46.16
N ALA A 421 -5.89 -11.69 46.30
CA ALA A 421 -7.32 -11.95 46.47
C ALA A 421 -7.90 -12.54 45.16
N ARG A 422 -8.31 -13.81 45.18
CA ARG A 422 -8.97 -14.47 44.05
C ARG A 422 -10.18 -13.65 43.62
N ILE A 423 -10.30 -13.39 42.32
CA ILE A 423 -11.38 -12.55 41.79
C ILE A 423 -12.71 -13.29 41.91
N ALA A 424 -13.57 -12.82 42.81
CA ALA A 424 -14.92 -13.36 43.02
C ALA A 424 -15.88 -12.88 41.92
N VAL A 425 -15.75 -13.44 40.71
CA VAL A 425 -16.82 -13.38 39.72
C VAL A 425 -17.86 -14.43 40.12
N GLU A 426 -19.03 -13.97 40.58
CA GLU A 426 -20.18 -14.82 40.88
C GLU A 426 -20.58 -15.60 39.61
N PRO A 427 -20.47 -16.94 39.59
CA PRO A 427 -20.69 -17.71 38.37
C PRO A 427 -22.16 -17.69 37.97
N ALA A 428 -22.44 -17.38 36.71
CA ALA A 428 -23.79 -17.45 36.16
C ALA A 428 -24.42 -18.84 36.40
N PRO A 429 -25.70 -18.92 36.82
CA PRO A 429 -26.31 -20.18 37.24
C PRO A 429 -26.23 -21.22 36.13
N THR A 430 -25.59 -22.35 36.43
CA THR A 430 -25.44 -23.45 35.48
C THR A 430 -26.80 -24.06 35.15
N PRO A 431 -27.14 -24.24 33.86
CA PRO A 431 -28.39 -24.90 33.50
C PRO A 431 -28.41 -26.33 34.01
N GLU A 432 -29.50 -26.71 34.68
CA GLU A 432 -29.69 -28.03 35.27
C GLU A 432 -29.48 -29.15 34.23
N ARG A 433 -28.81 -30.23 34.66
CA ARG A 433 -28.60 -31.41 33.81
C ARG A 433 -29.76 -32.39 34.00
N PRO A 434 -30.40 -32.87 32.92
CA PRO A 434 -31.42 -33.91 33.06
C PRO A 434 -30.79 -35.25 33.51
N PRO A 435 -31.55 -36.09 34.23
CA PRO A 435 -31.03 -37.32 34.84
C PRO A 435 -30.64 -38.38 33.80
N ARG A 436 -29.58 -39.16 34.12
CA ARG A 436 -29.10 -40.27 33.28
C ARG A 436 -29.92 -41.55 33.51
N ARG A 437 -30.79 -41.89 32.56
CA ARG A 437 -31.13 -43.28 32.23
C ARG A 437 -31.17 -43.41 30.71
N TRP A 438 -30.70 -44.55 30.18
CA TRP A 438 -31.15 -45.27 28.98
C TRP A 438 -30.09 -46.35 28.64
N ARG A 439 -30.35 -47.61 29.03
CA ARG A 439 -29.75 -48.78 28.40
C ARG A 439 -30.71 -49.24 27.30
N ARG A 440 -30.27 -49.32 26.03
CA ARG A 440 -30.94 -50.09 24.95
C ARG A 440 -29.89 -50.59 23.92
N PRO A 441 -30.19 -51.65 23.16
CA PRO A 441 -29.19 -52.37 22.35
C PRO A 441 -28.84 -51.66 21.04
N LEU A 442 -27.76 -52.12 20.40
CA LEU A 442 -27.33 -51.67 19.07
C LEU A 442 -28.25 -52.24 17.96
N GLY A 443 -28.70 -51.38 17.05
CA GLY A 443 -29.37 -51.78 15.81
C GLY A 443 -28.37 -51.99 14.65
N PRO A 444 -28.83 -52.56 13.51
CA PRO A 444 -27.96 -52.94 12.39
C PRO A 444 -27.38 -51.75 11.62
N VAL A 445 -26.27 -51.99 10.93
CA VAL A 445 -25.48 -50.99 10.18
C VAL A 445 -26.10 -50.72 8.80
N PRO A 446 -26.22 -49.47 8.33
CA PRO A 446 -26.76 -49.16 7.00
C PRO A 446 -25.76 -49.48 5.87
N THR A 447 -26.22 -50.18 4.84
CA THR A 447 -25.51 -50.38 3.57
C THR A 447 -25.86 -49.27 2.57
N GLY A 448 -24.85 -48.57 2.01
CA GLY A 448 -25.11 -47.48 1.07
C GLY A 448 -23.89 -46.67 0.61
N MET A 449 -23.07 -47.22 -0.28
CA MET A 449 -21.82 -46.61 -0.79
C MET A 449 -21.99 -45.43 -1.77
N GLY A 450 -23.14 -44.75 -1.79
CA GLY A 450 -23.54 -43.85 -2.88
C GLY A 450 -23.14 -42.36 -2.78
N ARG A 451 -22.65 -41.85 -1.63
CA ARG A 451 -22.53 -40.39 -1.38
C ARG A 451 -21.22 -39.95 -0.73
N LEU A 452 -20.13 -39.88 -1.51
CA LEU A 452 -18.89 -39.19 -1.12
C LEU A 452 -18.79 -37.79 -1.78
N PRO A 453 -18.44 -36.73 -1.02
CA PRO A 453 -18.31 -35.38 -1.58
C PRO A 453 -17.22 -35.24 -2.66
N LEU A 454 -17.45 -34.36 -3.63
CA LEU A 454 -16.57 -34.11 -4.78
C LEU A 454 -15.10 -33.82 -4.40
N ALA A 455 -14.86 -33.22 -3.22
CA ALA A 455 -13.53 -32.95 -2.69
C ALA A 455 -12.66 -34.21 -2.52
N TRP A 456 -13.26 -35.35 -2.13
CA TRP A 456 -12.53 -36.61 -1.95
C TRP A 456 -12.13 -37.25 -3.28
N ARG A 457 -12.97 -37.12 -4.33
CA ARG A 457 -12.65 -37.59 -5.70
C ARG A 457 -11.48 -36.81 -6.33
N LEU A 458 -11.17 -35.60 -5.85
CA LEU A 458 -10.09 -34.77 -6.38
C LEU A 458 -8.73 -35.03 -5.71
N MET A 459 -8.68 -35.47 -4.46
CA MET A 459 -7.40 -35.72 -3.75
C MET A 459 -6.68 -37.01 -4.19
N LEU A 460 -7.37 -37.99 -4.76
CA LEU A 460 -6.85 -39.34 -5.02
C LEU A 460 -6.16 -39.54 -6.38
N ARG A 461 -5.96 -38.48 -7.18
CA ARG A 461 -5.60 -38.55 -8.61
C ARG A 461 -4.20 -39.09 -8.97
N ARG A 462 -3.36 -39.54 -8.02
CA ARG A 462 -2.06 -40.17 -8.32
C ARG A 462 -1.89 -41.61 -7.80
N PRO A 463 -2.33 -41.99 -6.59
CA PRO A 463 -2.31 -43.39 -6.16
C PRO A 463 -3.35 -44.28 -6.85
N ALA A 464 -4.48 -43.70 -7.29
CA ALA A 464 -5.64 -44.46 -7.75
C ALA A 464 -5.44 -45.33 -9.00
N ARG A 465 -4.39 -45.10 -9.82
CA ARG A 465 -4.13 -45.93 -11.01
C ARG A 465 -3.54 -47.31 -10.70
N GLN A 466 -2.76 -47.45 -9.63
CA GLN A 466 -2.29 -48.76 -9.18
C GLN A 466 -3.34 -49.47 -8.31
N LEU A 467 -4.07 -48.71 -7.48
CA LEU A 467 -5.16 -49.28 -6.68
C LEU A 467 -6.32 -49.78 -7.56
N GLY A 468 -6.65 -49.05 -8.63
CA GLY A 468 -7.63 -49.48 -9.63
C GLY A 468 -7.22 -50.73 -10.39
N ALA A 469 -5.92 -50.96 -10.62
CA ALA A 469 -5.42 -52.18 -11.26
C ALA A 469 -5.51 -53.42 -10.35
N ARG A 470 -5.34 -53.26 -9.03
CA ARG A 470 -5.55 -54.36 -8.06
C ARG A 470 -7.04 -54.67 -7.84
N LEU A 471 -7.90 -53.64 -7.79
CA LEU A 471 -9.35 -53.83 -7.74
C LEU A 471 -9.90 -54.51 -9.01
N ALA A 472 -9.27 -54.29 -10.18
CA ALA A 472 -9.60 -55.03 -11.41
C ALA A 472 -9.13 -56.50 -11.40
N ALA A 473 -8.28 -56.90 -10.46
CA ALA A 473 -7.77 -58.26 -10.30
C ALA A 473 -8.55 -59.10 -9.26
N GLY A 474 -9.66 -58.59 -8.72
CA GLY A 474 -10.56 -59.35 -7.85
C GLY A 474 -10.21 -59.37 -6.35
N GLU A 475 -9.25 -58.59 -5.88
CA GLU A 475 -8.97 -58.49 -4.43
C GLU A 475 -10.10 -57.77 -3.67
N GLU A 476 -10.84 -58.51 -2.82
CA GLU A 476 -11.83 -57.93 -1.91
C GLU A 476 -11.17 -57.08 -0.80
N LEU A 477 -11.13 -55.76 -1.00
CA LEU A 477 -10.73 -54.82 0.04
C LEU A 477 -11.92 -54.46 0.94
N GLY A 478 -11.97 -55.11 2.11
CA GLY A 478 -12.91 -54.77 3.18
C GLY A 478 -12.77 -53.32 3.68
N VAL A 479 -13.66 -52.44 3.21
CA VAL A 479 -13.71 -51.04 3.65
C VAL A 479 -14.44 -50.94 5.00
N VAL A 480 -13.70 -51.09 6.09
CA VAL A 480 -14.21 -50.79 7.44
C VAL A 480 -14.45 -49.29 7.57
N GLY A 481 -15.69 -48.91 7.92
CA GLY A 481 -16.14 -47.52 7.91
C GLY A 481 -15.52 -46.65 9.02
N VAL A 482 -15.41 -45.35 8.74
CA VAL A 482 -15.00 -44.33 9.73
C VAL A 482 -16.17 -44.05 10.69
N ALA A 483 -16.15 -44.67 11.87
CA ALA A 483 -17.16 -44.46 12.90
C ALA A 483 -16.71 -43.45 13.98
N CYS A 484 -17.49 -42.39 14.12
CA CYS A 484 -17.55 -41.47 15.26
C CYS A 484 -19.04 -41.13 15.43
N HIS A 485 -19.67 -41.02 16.59
CA HIS A 485 -19.24 -41.10 18.00
C HIS A 485 -20.53 -41.03 18.86
N GLN A 486 -20.56 -41.56 20.09
CA GLN A 486 -21.47 -40.99 21.11
C GLN A 486 -20.92 -41.05 22.55
N ARG A 487 -21.50 -40.20 23.41
CA ARG A 487 -21.01 -39.84 24.76
C ARG A 487 -21.55 -40.77 25.85
N SER A 488 -20.71 -41.13 26.82
CA SER A 488 -20.87 -40.60 28.19
C SER A 488 -19.58 -40.77 29.03
N SER A 489 -19.26 -39.76 29.85
CA SER A 489 -18.18 -39.74 30.85
C SER A 489 -16.73 -39.78 30.31
N GLY A 490 -15.90 -38.82 30.73
CA GLY A 490 -14.44 -38.94 30.63
C GLY A 490 -13.78 -38.42 29.34
N ARG A 491 -12.73 -37.63 29.55
CA ARG A 491 -11.65 -37.27 28.61
C ARG A 491 -11.02 -38.53 27.96
N LEU A 492 -10.38 -38.52 26.78
CA LEU A 492 -9.84 -37.41 26.00
C LEU A 492 -9.74 -37.71 24.48
N ALA A 493 -10.25 -36.77 23.67
CA ALA A 493 -9.73 -36.28 22.38
C ALA A 493 -8.42 -36.85 21.79
N VAL A 494 -8.47 -38.00 21.10
CA VAL A 494 -7.41 -38.47 20.18
C VAL A 494 -7.98 -39.23 18.97
N VAL A 495 -8.11 -38.57 17.81
CA VAL A 495 -7.88 -39.11 16.43
C VAL A 495 -7.84 -37.94 15.43
N ASP A 496 -8.65 -36.89 15.62
CA ASP A 496 -8.75 -35.70 14.75
C ASP A 496 -7.42 -34.90 14.59
N ALA A 497 -6.41 -35.21 15.42
CA ALA A 497 -5.06 -34.69 15.33
C ALA A 497 -4.16 -35.43 14.31
N PHE A 498 -4.48 -36.67 13.91
CA PHE A 498 -3.61 -37.47 13.03
C PHE A 498 -3.72 -36.99 11.58
N ALA A 499 -4.94 -36.84 11.07
CA ALA A 499 -5.19 -36.34 9.70
C ALA A 499 -4.78 -34.87 9.47
N ARG A 500 -4.69 -34.05 10.54
CA ARG A 500 -4.40 -32.60 10.44
C ARG A 500 -2.96 -32.20 10.78
N GLY A 501 -2.07 -33.15 11.09
CA GLY A 501 -0.71 -32.85 11.55
C GLY A 501 0.42 -33.61 10.87
N THR A 502 0.27 -34.91 10.61
CA THR A 502 1.42 -35.80 10.31
C THR A 502 1.51 -36.28 8.87
N GLY A 503 0.47 -36.11 8.06
CA GLY A 503 0.46 -36.52 6.65
C GLY A 503 0.44 -38.04 6.43
N VAL A 504 0.06 -38.81 7.45
CA VAL A 504 -0.11 -40.28 7.41
C VAL A 504 -1.57 -40.63 7.66
N GLY A 505 -2.15 -41.47 6.81
CA GLY A 505 -3.47 -42.07 6.98
C GLY A 505 -3.37 -43.59 6.95
N LEU A 506 -4.11 -44.27 7.84
CA LEU A 506 -4.34 -45.71 7.76
C LEU A 506 -5.33 -45.97 6.62
N LEU A 507 -5.09 -46.96 5.76
CA LEU A 507 -5.97 -47.24 4.61
C LEU A 507 -6.14 -48.74 4.37
N ALA A 508 -7.28 -49.25 4.83
CA ALA A 508 -7.76 -50.63 4.73
C ALA A 508 -7.05 -51.69 5.59
N LEU A 509 -7.81 -52.75 5.86
CA LEU A 509 -7.42 -53.94 6.62
C LEU A 509 -7.80 -55.13 5.74
N SER A 510 -6.82 -55.70 5.05
CA SER A 510 -7.02 -56.86 4.16
C SER A 510 -6.58 -58.10 4.92
N GLY A 511 -7.55 -58.90 5.39
CA GLY A 511 -7.42 -60.26 5.95
C GLY A 511 -6.39 -60.47 7.07
N GLN A 512 -5.11 -60.33 6.75
CA GLN A 512 -3.95 -60.56 7.62
C GLN A 512 -2.89 -59.44 7.58
N ARG A 513 -3.12 -58.31 6.90
CA ARG A 513 -2.15 -57.19 6.78
C ARG A 513 -2.77 -55.81 7.02
N LEU A 514 -2.01 -54.94 7.69
CA LEU A 514 -2.30 -53.53 7.92
C LEU A 514 -1.50 -52.65 6.96
N VAL A 515 -2.13 -51.65 6.35
CA VAL A 515 -1.47 -50.73 5.40
C VAL A 515 -1.51 -49.29 5.90
N PHE A 516 -0.32 -48.70 6.06
CA PHE A 516 -0.13 -47.29 6.40
C PHE A 516 0.27 -46.51 5.14
N VAL A 517 -0.35 -45.35 4.88
CA VAL A 517 -0.07 -44.52 3.70
C VAL A 517 0.33 -43.11 4.13
N GLY A 518 1.53 -42.68 3.77
CA GLY A 518 2.07 -41.34 4.06
C GLY A 518 2.48 -40.57 2.80
N GLN A 519 2.83 -39.29 2.95
CA GLN A 519 3.25 -38.46 1.80
C GLN A 519 4.53 -38.93 1.09
N GLY A 520 5.28 -39.86 1.67
CA GLY A 520 6.50 -40.45 1.11
C GLY A 520 6.40 -41.91 0.62
N GLY A 521 5.25 -42.59 0.80
CA GLY A 521 5.10 -44.02 0.46
C GLY A 521 4.05 -44.75 1.28
N TRP A 522 4.06 -46.08 1.20
CA TRP A 522 3.22 -46.98 2.00
C TRP A 522 4.07 -48.00 2.77
N LEU A 523 3.50 -48.56 3.84
CA LEU A 523 4.09 -49.63 4.65
C LEU A 523 3.02 -50.70 4.90
N GLU A 524 3.30 -51.95 4.51
CA GLU A 524 2.47 -53.12 4.83
C GLU A 524 3.08 -53.85 6.04
N VAL A 525 2.27 -54.17 7.05
CA VAL A 525 2.68 -54.95 8.23
C VAL A 525 1.74 -56.14 8.42
N PRO A 526 2.23 -57.39 8.41
CA PRO A 526 1.42 -58.55 8.76
C PRO A 526 0.94 -58.46 10.21
N VAL A 527 -0.36 -58.70 10.44
CA VAL A 527 -0.97 -58.61 11.78
C VAL A 527 -0.30 -59.59 12.75
N SER A 528 0.12 -60.76 12.28
CA SER A 528 0.87 -61.76 13.05
C SER A 528 2.26 -61.30 13.51
N LYS A 529 2.88 -60.31 12.85
CA LYS A 529 4.18 -59.74 13.26
C LYS A 529 4.00 -58.45 14.09
N LEU A 530 2.77 -57.98 14.37
CA LEU A 530 2.47 -56.76 15.11
C LEU A 530 2.32 -57.02 16.62
N VAL A 531 3.27 -56.53 17.43
CA VAL A 531 3.32 -56.75 18.89
C VAL A 531 2.66 -55.61 19.67
N GLY A 532 2.57 -54.41 19.08
CA GLY A 532 1.82 -53.29 19.65
C GLY A 532 2.05 -51.96 18.93
N ALA A 533 1.22 -50.95 19.20
CA ALA A 533 1.44 -49.61 18.67
C ALA A 533 1.11 -48.53 19.73
N GLU A 534 2.02 -47.57 19.91
CA GLU A 534 1.86 -46.48 20.86
C GLU A 534 2.06 -45.11 20.20
N THR A 535 1.34 -44.08 20.68
CA THR A 535 1.56 -42.69 20.25
C THR A 535 2.17 -41.85 21.35
N ARG A 536 3.43 -41.41 21.17
CA ARG A 536 4.15 -40.58 22.14
C ARG A 536 4.18 -39.12 21.69
N ARG A 537 4.12 -38.18 22.65
CA ARG A 537 4.13 -36.74 22.38
C ARG A 537 5.56 -36.20 22.50
N GLY A 538 6.14 -35.75 21.40
CA GLY A 538 7.50 -35.24 21.34
C GLY A 538 7.66 -33.84 21.95
N ARG A 539 8.92 -33.42 22.17
CA ARG A 539 9.32 -32.15 22.84
C ARG A 539 8.78 -30.86 22.21
N PHE A 540 8.18 -30.92 21.01
CA PHE A 540 7.58 -29.76 20.31
C PHE A 540 6.10 -29.97 19.95
N GLY A 541 5.40 -30.87 20.66
CA GLY A 541 3.95 -31.09 20.47
C GLY A 541 3.57 -31.98 19.28
N THR A 542 4.55 -32.45 18.50
CA THR A 542 4.39 -33.51 17.50
C THR A 542 3.95 -34.82 18.15
N ARG A 543 3.19 -35.64 17.41
CA ARG A 543 2.83 -37.01 17.81
C ARG A 543 3.58 -37.99 16.93
N GLN A 544 4.43 -38.81 17.53
CA GLN A 544 5.11 -39.93 16.87
C GLN A 544 4.25 -41.19 17.04
N LEU A 545 4.16 -42.03 16.02
CA LEU A 545 3.55 -43.36 16.11
C LEU A 545 4.67 -44.39 16.13
N ARG A 546 4.80 -45.16 17.21
CA ARG A 546 5.69 -46.32 17.27
C ARG A 546 4.90 -47.59 17.02
N VAL A 547 5.47 -48.48 16.22
CA VAL A 547 4.95 -49.80 15.93
C VAL A 547 5.99 -50.83 16.38
N ARG A 548 5.67 -51.62 17.40
CA ARG A 548 6.46 -52.78 17.82
C ARG A 548 6.11 -53.96 16.93
N THR A 549 7.14 -54.58 16.37
CA THR A 549 7.04 -55.85 15.66
C THR A 549 7.97 -56.88 16.30
N ALA A 550 7.77 -58.16 15.99
CA ALA A 550 8.66 -59.23 16.47
C ALA A 550 10.13 -59.06 16.01
N ALA A 551 10.39 -58.22 14.99
CA ALA A 551 11.72 -57.89 14.48
C ALA A 551 12.29 -56.54 14.99
N GLY A 552 11.54 -55.78 15.83
CA GLY A 552 12.00 -54.50 16.40
C GLY A 552 10.95 -53.39 16.45
N GLU A 553 11.34 -52.25 17.05
CA GLU A 553 10.54 -51.00 17.06
C GLU A 553 10.75 -50.18 15.78
N LEU A 554 9.66 -49.88 15.06
CA LEU A 554 9.62 -48.83 14.03
C LEU A 554 9.01 -47.55 14.59
N ALA A 555 9.72 -46.42 14.47
CA ALA A 555 9.18 -45.09 14.76
C ALA A 555 8.77 -44.38 13.47
N LEU A 556 7.50 -43.99 13.35
CA LEU A 556 6.94 -43.26 12.22
C LEU A 556 6.75 -41.78 12.59
N ASP A 557 7.69 -40.96 12.13
CA ASP A 557 7.79 -39.53 12.45
C ASP A 557 7.15 -38.65 11.37
N GLY A 558 5.96 -38.11 11.69
CA GLY A 558 5.26 -37.16 10.84
C GLY A 558 5.82 -35.73 10.92
N LEU A 559 7.11 -35.54 10.57
CA LEU A 559 7.73 -34.29 10.06
C LEU A 559 9.29 -34.33 10.10
N GLN A 560 9.92 -34.96 9.11
CA GLN A 560 11.22 -34.49 8.59
C GLN A 560 11.27 -34.64 7.06
N SER A 561 11.62 -33.57 6.35
CA SER A 561 11.66 -33.50 4.88
C SER A 561 13.08 -33.60 4.32
N SER A 562 13.98 -34.31 5.01
CA SER A 562 15.43 -34.33 4.74
C SER A 562 16.03 -35.71 4.52
N SER A 563 15.28 -36.80 4.72
CA SER A 563 15.74 -38.17 4.46
C SER A 563 14.82 -38.87 3.46
N ALA A 564 15.28 -38.95 2.20
CA ALA A 564 14.67 -39.79 1.17
C ALA A 564 15.01 -41.27 1.40
N ALA A 565 14.67 -41.80 2.58
CA ALA A 565 14.70 -43.23 2.83
C ALA A 565 13.60 -43.89 1.98
N ARG A 566 14.00 -44.73 1.02
CA ARG A 566 13.06 -45.52 0.21
C ARG A 566 12.38 -46.55 1.10
N TRP A 567 11.11 -46.34 1.42
CA TRP A 567 10.25 -47.36 2.03
C TRP A 567 10.01 -48.52 1.05
N ARG A 568 10.97 -49.45 0.98
CA ARG A 568 10.85 -50.79 0.38
C ARG A 568 11.72 -51.77 1.16
N GLN A 569 11.14 -52.35 2.20
CA GLN A 569 11.60 -53.62 2.77
C GLN A 569 10.37 -54.49 2.97
N THR A 570 10.18 -55.44 2.07
CA THR A 570 9.35 -56.62 2.34
C THR A 570 10.26 -57.56 3.12
N LEU A 571 9.92 -57.84 4.38
CA LEU A 571 10.66 -58.84 5.18
C LEU A 571 10.27 -60.23 4.71
N ASP A 572 11.22 -60.98 4.13
CA ASP A 572 11.51 -62.42 4.30
C ASP A 572 12.69 -62.83 3.36
N PRO A 573 13.36 -64.00 3.53
CA PRO A 573 14.79 -64.17 3.21
C PRO A 573 15.14 -64.67 1.79
N ALA A 574 16.44 -64.64 1.45
CA ALA A 574 17.02 -65.14 0.20
C ALA A 574 17.24 -66.67 0.19
N PRO A 575 17.40 -67.26 -1.00
CA PRO A 575 18.72 -67.84 -1.33
C PRO A 575 19.29 -67.49 -2.73
N GLU A 576 20.57 -67.81 -2.85
CA GLU A 576 21.56 -67.69 -3.94
C GLU A 576 21.27 -68.59 -5.17
N MET A 577 21.93 -68.58 -6.35
CA MET A 577 22.97 -67.79 -7.09
C MET A 577 22.90 -68.28 -8.58
N PRO A 578 23.87 -68.15 -9.54
CA PRO A 578 25.18 -67.47 -9.61
C PRO A 578 25.30 -66.48 -10.81
N GLY A 579 26.53 -66.21 -11.31
CA GLY A 579 26.70 -66.02 -12.77
C GLY A 579 27.62 -64.94 -13.37
N ALA A 580 28.74 -64.55 -12.74
CA ALA A 580 29.96 -64.00 -13.39
C ALA A 580 29.90 -62.67 -14.24
N PRO A 581 31.05 -62.09 -14.63
CA PRO A 581 32.29 -61.93 -13.87
C PRO A 581 32.64 -60.43 -13.67
N ALA A 582 33.60 -60.15 -12.77
CA ALA A 582 34.19 -58.82 -12.70
C ALA A 582 34.99 -58.48 -13.98
N ARG A 583 34.86 -57.25 -14.48
CA ARG A 583 35.90 -56.64 -15.31
C ARG A 583 36.49 -55.42 -14.62
N THR A 584 37.79 -55.57 -14.36
CA THR A 584 38.75 -54.57 -13.91
C THR A 584 38.82 -53.38 -14.86
N GLY A 585 39.40 -52.28 -14.38
CA GLY A 585 39.34 -50.99 -15.07
C GLY A 585 40.11 -50.96 -16.40
N GLU A 586 39.48 -50.38 -17.42
CA GLU A 586 40.16 -49.80 -18.56
C GLU A 586 40.17 -48.28 -18.44
N ARG A 587 41.36 -47.69 -18.59
CA ARG A 587 41.50 -46.26 -18.88
C ARG A 587 41.03 -46.02 -20.32
N LEU A 588 39.75 -45.75 -20.51
CA LEU A 588 39.24 -45.35 -21.82
C LEU A 588 39.82 -43.97 -22.19
N GLY A 589 40.56 -43.95 -23.30
CA GLY A 589 41.30 -42.78 -23.78
C GLY A 589 40.39 -41.64 -24.22
N GLY A 590 41.03 -40.51 -24.59
CA GLY A 590 40.33 -39.35 -25.14
C GLY A 590 39.46 -39.71 -26.35
N PRO A 591 38.38 -38.95 -26.62
CA PRO A 591 37.46 -39.24 -27.71
C PRO A 591 38.21 -39.32 -29.04
N SER A 592 37.99 -40.41 -29.78
CA SER A 592 38.55 -40.54 -31.13
C SER A 592 38.13 -39.37 -32.02
N LEU A 593 39.00 -38.98 -32.95
CA LEU A 593 38.80 -37.84 -33.85
C LEU A 593 37.41 -37.84 -34.52
N GLY A 594 36.88 -39.01 -34.89
CA GLY A 594 35.53 -39.16 -35.44
C GLY A 594 34.41 -38.82 -34.44
N MET A 595 34.52 -39.22 -33.17
CA MET A 595 33.53 -38.89 -32.14
C MET A 595 33.57 -37.39 -31.79
N ALA A 596 34.77 -36.81 -31.71
CA ALA A 596 34.96 -35.37 -31.53
C ALA A 596 34.37 -34.57 -32.71
N ALA A 597 34.61 -35.00 -33.95
CA ALA A 597 34.04 -34.40 -35.16
C ALA A 597 32.50 -34.50 -35.19
N LEU A 598 31.91 -35.61 -34.76
CA LEU A 598 30.45 -35.78 -34.71
C LEU A 598 29.79 -34.92 -33.63
N ILE A 599 30.47 -34.69 -32.51
CA ILE A 599 30.06 -33.73 -31.46
C ILE A 599 30.22 -32.29 -31.96
N ALA A 600 31.29 -31.96 -32.70
CA ALA A 600 31.49 -30.66 -33.33
C ALA A 600 30.41 -30.36 -34.39
N MET A 601 30.11 -31.30 -35.29
CA MET A 601 29.03 -31.15 -36.29
C MET A 601 27.64 -31.00 -35.65
N ARG A 602 27.37 -31.68 -34.52
CA ARG A 602 26.11 -31.51 -33.78
C ARG A 602 26.04 -30.20 -32.97
N SER A 603 27.17 -29.58 -32.64
CA SER A 603 27.23 -28.31 -31.92
C SER A 603 27.36 -27.08 -32.83
N LEU A 604 27.82 -27.25 -34.08
CA LEU A 604 27.91 -26.21 -35.11
C LEU A 604 26.65 -25.30 -35.22
N PRO A 605 25.41 -25.83 -35.30
CA PRO A 605 24.20 -24.98 -35.33
C PRO A 605 23.88 -24.24 -34.03
N VAL A 606 24.48 -24.66 -32.90
CA VAL A 606 24.39 -23.96 -31.60
C VAL A 606 25.48 -22.91 -31.49
N LEU A 607 26.69 -23.19 -32.00
CA LEU A 607 27.81 -22.24 -32.06
C LEU A 607 27.51 -21.08 -33.02
N ALA A 608 27.00 -21.37 -34.23
CA ALA A 608 26.55 -20.35 -35.17
C ALA A 608 25.45 -19.46 -34.56
N LEU A 609 24.46 -20.06 -33.88
CA LEU A 609 23.40 -19.32 -33.20
C LEU A 609 23.92 -18.54 -31.97
N ALA A 610 25.03 -18.94 -31.36
CA ALA A 610 25.68 -18.20 -30.28
C ALA A 610 26.50 -17.02 -30.82
N ALA A 611 27.21 -17.20 -31.94
CA ALA A 611 28.03 -16.18 -32.60
C ALA A 611 27.20 -15.11 -33.32
N LEU A 612 25.99 -15.46 -33.79
CA LEU A 612 25.07 -14.51 -34.42
C LEU A 612 24.65 -13.37 -33.47
N ALA A 613 24.54 -13.60 -32.17
CA ALA A 613 24.16 -12.56 -31.20
C ALA A 613 25.21 -11.42 -31.10
N PRO A 614 26.50 -11.66 -30.78
CA PRO A 614 27.51 -10.61 -30.79
C PRO A 614 27.79 -10.06 -32.20
N LEU A 615 27.68 -10.87 -33.26
CA LEU A 615 27.84 -10.38 -34.63
C LEU A 615 26.73 -9.38 -35.01
N ALA A 616 25.48 -9.64 -34.62
CA ALA A 616 24.37 -8.71 -34.84
C ALA A 616 24.53 -7.41 -34.01
N VAL A 617 25.03 -7.50 -32.78
CA VAL A 617 25.35 -6.30 -31.96
C VAL A 617 26.51 -5.51 -32.56
N ALA A 618 27.55 -6.18 -33.07
CA ALA A 618 28.66 -5.53 -33.77
C ALA A 618 28.19 -4.84 -35.06
N LEU A 619 27.39 -5.52 -35.89
CA LEU A 619 26.78 -4.93 -37.08
C LEU A 619 25.91 -3.72 -36.73
N TRP A 620 25.09 -3.81 -35.69
CA TRP A 620 24.26 -2.71 -35.19
C TRP A 620 25.11 -1.48 -34.83
N PHE A 621 26.16 -1.64 -34.02
CA PHE A 621 27.01 -0.51 -33.62
C PHE A 621 27.88 0.04 -34.76
N VAL A 622 28.40 -0.80 -35.65
CA VAL A 622 29.16 -0.36 -36.83
C VAL A 622 28.26 0.50 -37.73
N VAL A 623 27.06 0.02 -38.07
CA VAL A 623 26.10 0.74 -38.93
C VAL A 623 25.63 2.04 -38.28
N LEU A 624 25.33 2.04 -36.98
CA LEU A 624 24.96 3.29 -36.29
C LEU A 624 26.11 4.30 -36.26
N GLY A 625 27.34 3.86 -36.00
CA GLY A 625 28.50 4.75 -35.90
C GLY A 625 29.06 5.25 -37.25
N SER A 626 28.73 4.60 -38.37
CA SER A 626 29.18 5.02 -39.71
C SER A 626 28.13 5.82 -40.48
N ASP A 627 26.86 5.42 -40.41
CA ASP A 627 25.83 5.87 -41.35
C ASP A 627 24.86 6.89 -40.73
N VAL A 628 24.77 7.00 -39.40
CA VAL A 628 23.82 7.88 -38.71
C VAL A 628 24.53 9.13 -38.17
N ARG A 629 24.12 10.30 -38.66
CA ARG A 629 24.59 11.61 -38.16
C ARG A 629 23.51 12.27 -37.29
N PRO A 630 23.83 12.80 -36.09
CA PRO A 630 22.85 13.50 -35.25
C PRO A 630 22.10 14.64 -35.97
N GLU A 631 22.79 15.36 -36.86
CA GLU A 631 22.26 16.46 -37.70
C GLU A 631 21.19 16.01 -38.72
N SER A 632 21.12 14.72 -39.04
CA SER A 632 20.16 14.19 -40.03
C SER A 632 18.81 13.79 -39.43
N VAL A 633 18.72 13.72 -38.10
CA VAL A 633 17.60 13.11 -37.37
C VAL A 633 16.47 14.11 -37.14
N GLY A 634 15.63 14.32 -38.16
CA GLY A 634 14.45 15.19 -38.05
C GLY A 634 13.26 14.61 -37.26
N ASP A 635 12.10 15.26 -37.36
CA ASP A 635 10.97 15.16 -36.41
C ASP A 635 10.53 13.77 -35.94
N VAL A 636 10.53 12.77 -36.82
CA VAL A 636 10.10 11.38 -36.50
C VAL A 636 11.16 10.64 -35.65
N GLY A 637 12.31 11.28 -35.41
CA GLY A 637 13.45 10.76 -34.70
C GLY A 637 14.22 9.70 -35.48
N LEU A 638 15.03 8.92 -34.76
CA LEU A 638 16.05 8.05 -35.35
C LEU A 638 15.50 7.08 -36.42
N VAL A 639 14.22 6.68 -36.29
CA VAL A 639 13.55 5.70 -37.16
C VAL A 639 13.53 6.12 -38.63
N GLY A 640 13.42 7.42 -38.91
CA GLY A 640 13.40 7.93 -40.30
C GLY A 640 14.70 7.64 -41.06
N ASN A 641 15.82 7.54 -40.34
CA ASN A 641 17.17 7.42 -40.91
C ASN A 641 17.89 6.13 -40.50
N LEU A 642 17.22 5.17 -39.85
CA LEU A 642 17.83 3.90 -39.48
C LEU A 642 18.21 3.10 -40.74
N PRO A 643 19.51 2.84 -41.00
CA PRO A 643 19.94 2.15 -42.22
C PRO A 643 19.41 0.72 -42.29
N ALA A 644 19.29 0.17 -43.50
CA ALA A 644 18.79 -1.19 -43.70
C ALA A 644 19.60 -2.25 -42.90
N GLY A 645 20.91 -2.06 -42.75
CA GLY A 645 21.78 -2.92 -41.93
C GLY A 645 21.39 -2.96 -40.44
N ALA A 646 20.87 -1.85 -39.89
CA ALA A 646 20.42 -1.77 -38.51
C ALA A 646 19.15 -2.62 -38.31
N TRP A 647 18.21 -2.58 -39.26
CA TRP A 647 17.03 -3.46 -39.27
C TRP A 647 17.39 -4.94 -39.46
N VAL A 648 18.40 -5.25 -40.29
CA VAL A 648 18.92 -6.63 -40.44
C VAL A 648 19.52 -7.14 -39.13
N ALA A 649 20.30 -6.33 -38.41
CA ALA A 649 20.85 -6.67 -37.10
C ALA A 649 19.75 -6.96 -36.07
N LEU A 650 18.73 -6.10 -35.95
CA LEU A 650 17.59 -6.34 -35.05
C LEU A 650 16.78 -7.58 -35.47
N GLY A 651 16.58 -7.79 -36.77
CA GLY A 651 15.94 -8.98 -37.33
C GLY A 651 16.70 -10.27 -36.97
N ALA A 652 18.03 -10.26 -37.03
CA ALA A 652 18.88 -11.38 -36.62
C ALA A 652 18.76 -11.67 -35.11
N LEU A 653 18.70 -10.64 -34.26
CA LEU A 653 18.45 -10.82 -32.82
C LEU A 653 17.07 -11.42 -32.54
N VAL A 654 16.01 -10.94 -33.23
CA VAL A 654 14.65 -11.50 -33.13
C VAL A 654 14.62 -12.96 -33.58
N ALA A 655 15.19 -13.27 -34.75
CA ALA A 655 15.22 -14.62 -35.31
C ALA A 655 16.00 -15.58 -34.40
N GLY A 656 17.15 -15.14 -33.87
CA GLY A 656 17.98 -15.94 -32.97
C GLY A 656 17.34 -16.20 -31.60
N PHE A 657 16.63 -15.22 -31.04
CA PHE A 657 15.81 -15.40 -29.85
C PHE A 657 14.67 -16.40 -30.10
N CYS A 658 13.95 -16.26 -31.22
CA CYS A 658 12.86 -17.16 -31.59
C CYS A 658 13.36 -18.60 -31.80
N ALA A 659 14.44 -18.80 -32.54
CA ALA A 659 15.08 -20.10 -32.74
C ALA A 659 15.58 -20.73 -31.43
N SER A 660 15.98 -19.91 -30.45
CA SER A 660 16.39 -20.37 -29.12
C SER A 660 15.22 -20.77 -28.23
N LEU A 661 14.07 -20.10 -28.34
CA LEU A 661 12.96 -20.21 -27.37
C LEU A 661 11.74 -21.02 -27.87
N ALA A 662 11.47 -20.99 -29.17
CA ALA A 662 10.31 -21.65 -29.79
C ALA A 662 10.34 -23.19 -29.73
N PRO A 663 11.47 -23.91 -29.92
CA PRO A 663 11.51 -25.37 -29.89
C PRO A 663 10.97 -25.98 -28.59
N GLU A 664 10.51 -27.23 -28.63
CA GLU A 664 9.93 -27.87 -27.43
C GLU A 664 10.94 -28.03 -26.29
N ARG A 665 12.21 -28.28 -26.62
CA ARG A 665 13.36 -28.16 -25.70
C ARG A 665 14.05 -26.80 -25.94
N PRO A 666 13.80 -25.76 -25.12
CA PRO A 666 14.31 -24.41 -25.37
C PRO A 666 15.78 -24.31 -24.95
N ARG A 667 16.58 -23.57 -25.73
CA ARG A 667 18.01 -23.31 -25.49
C ARG A 667 18.16 -22.11 -24.55
N LEU A 668 17.76 -22.27 -23.29
CA LEU A 668 17.61 -21.16 -22.33
C LEU A 668 18.84 -20.24 -22.21
N ARG A 669 20.07 -20.79 -22.22
CA ARG A 669 21.30 -19.97 -22.15
C ARG A 669 21.47 -19.05 -23.36
N LEU A 670 21.15 -19.54 -24.56
CA LEU A 670 21.19 -18.71 -25.78
C LEU A 670 20.08 -17.66 -25.76
N ALA A 671 18.86 -18.04 -25.36
CA ALA A 671 17.78 -17.07 -25.22
C ALA A 671 18.09 -15.96 -24.19
N THR A 672 18.82 -16.27 -23.10
CA THR A 672 19.38 -15.24 -22.20
C THR A 672 20.41 -14.35 -22.91
N LEU A 673 21.34 -14.92 -23.68
CA LEU A 673 22.32 -14.15 -24.47
C LEU A 673 21.62 -13.18 -25.42
N TYR A 674 20.58 -13.61 -26.15
CA TYR A 674 19.81 -12.75 -27.03
C TYR A 674 19.05 -11.63 -26.29
N VAL A 675 18.52 -11.90 -25.09
CA VAL A 675 17.90 -10.85 -24.25
C VAL A 675 18.93 -9.79 -23.84
N VAL A 676 20.14 -10.19 -23.45
CA VAL A 676 21.21 -9.25 -23.09
C VAL A 676 21.72 -8.49 -24.32
N ALA A 677 21.93 -9.18 -25.45
CA ALA A 677 22.35 -8.59 -26.71
C ALA A 677 21.34 -7.55 -27.23
N LEU A 678 20.04 -7.82 -27.10
CA LEU A 678 18.98 -6.86 -27.41
C LEU A 678 19.05 -5.61 -26.52
N VAL A 679 19.28 -5.78 -25.21
CA VAL A 679 19.42 -4.62 -24.30
C VAL A 679 20.66 -3.80 -24.64
N VAL A 680 21.80 -4.44 -24.91
CA VAL A 680 23.03 -3.74 -25.31
C VAL A 680 22.83 -2.99 -26.62
N ALA A 681 22.23 -3.61 -27.64
CA ALA A 681 21.92 -2.93 -28.90
C ALA A 681 20.99 -1.73 -28.68
N LEU A 682 19.80 -1.94 -28.12
CA LEU A 682 18.78 -0.90 -28.04
C LEU A 682 19.15 0.23 -27.07
N TYR A 683 19.58 -0.09 -25.85
CA TYR A 683 19.87 0.92 -24.83
C TYR A 683 21.29 1.49 -24.92
N GLY A 684 22.19 0.83 -25.67
CA GLY A 684 23.52 1.35 -25.99
C GLY A 684 23.60 2.13 -27.31
N ALA A 685 22.56 2.10 -28.16
CA ALA A 685 22.54 2.81 -29.45
C ALA A 685 22.92 4.29 -29.32
N ILE A 686 22.26 4.98 -28.40
CA ILE A 686 22.45 6.39 -28.06
C ILE A 686 23.93 6.68 -27.70
N ALA A 687 24.55 5.84 -26.88
CA ALA A 687 25.95 5.98 -26.45
C ALA A 687 27.00 5.75 -27.55
N ILE A 688 26.58 5.31 -28.74
CA ILE A 688 27.44 5.12 -29.93
C ILE A 688 27.15 6.18 -30.99
N ILE A 689 25.91 6.66 -31.09
CA ILE A 689 25.51 7.75 -31.99
C ILE A 689 26.04 9.11 -31.47
N GLU A 690 26.13 9.29 -30.15
CA GLU A 690 26.48 10.56 -29.53
C GLU A 690 27.87 10.56 -28.87
N HIS A 691 28.57 11.69 -29.00
CA HIS A 691 29.81 11.97 -28.28
C HIS A 691 29.58 12.69 -26.93
N THR A 692 28.33 13.10 -26.65
CA THR A 692 27.92 13.85 -25.45
C THR A 692 26.68 13.21 -24.82
N PRO A 693 26.51 13.22 -23.49
CA PRO A 693 25.33 12.64 -22.87
C PRO A 693 23.99 13.33 -23.21
N SER A 694 23.01 12.51 -23.56
CA SER A 694 21.65 12.92 -23.89
C SER A 694 20.82 13.30 -22.66
N TYR A 695 19.69 13.98 -22.90
CA TYR A 695 18.74 14.53 -21.91
C TYR A 695 19.32 15.64 -21.01
N ASN A 696 18.81 16.87 -21.17
CA ASN A 696 19.11 18.04 -20.34
C ASN A 696 19.09 17.78 -18.82
N VAL A 697 18.16 16.94 -18.34
CA VAL A 697 18.04 16.61 -16.91
C VAL A 697 19.25 15.81 -16.39
N ALA A 698 19.95 15.05 -17.24
CA ALA A 698 21.17 14.34 -16.85
C ALA A 698 22.31 15.31 -16.49
N TRP A 699 22.46 16.40 -17.26
CA TRP A 699 23.41 17.49 -16.98
C TRP A 699 23.10 18.15 -15.64
N ARG A 700 21.84 18.51 -15.40
CA ARG A 700 21.38 19.03 -14.10
C ARG A 700 21.68 18.07 -12.94
N HIS A 701 21.41 16.77 -13.12
CA HIS A 701 21.68 15.76 -12.09
C HIS A 701 23.18 15.65 -11.78
N ALA A 702 24.05 15.81 -12.78
CA ALA A 702 25.50 15.88 -12.57
C ALA A 702 25.89 17.12 -11.75
N GLY A 703 25.34 18.31 -12.05
CA GLY A 703 25.64 19.53 -11.29
C GLY A 703 25.18 19.51 -9.83
N VAL A 704 24.02 18.90 -9.53
CA VAL A 704 23.58 18.68 -8.14
C VAL A 704 24.51 17.71 -7.41
N ALA A 705 24.92 16.62 -8.06
CA ALA A 705 25.86 15.66 -7.48
C ALA A 705 27.26 16.27 -7.29
N ASP A 706 27.72 17.09 -8.22
CA ASP A 706 28.98 17.84 -8.13
C ASP A 706 28.95 18.85 -6.97
N ALA A 707 27.87 19.62 -6.83
CA ALA A 707 27.69 20.56 -5.72
C ALA A 707 27.70 19.88 -4.34
N ILE A 708 26.99 18.75 -4.18
CA ILE A 708 27.05 17.91 -2.97
C ILE A 708 28.46 17.31 -2.81
N GLY A 709 29.11 16.98 -3.92
CA GLY A 709 30.48 16.50 -4.02
C GLY A 709 31.46 17.47 -3.37
N VAL A 710 31.57 18.67 -3.94
CA VAL A 710 32.50 19.73 -3.56
C VAL A 710 32.20 20.29 -2.17
N THR A 711 30.94 20.62 -1.88
CA THR A 711 30.58 21.29 -0.61
C THR A 711 30.53 20.35 0.60
N GLY A 712 30.27 19.06 0.37
CA GLY A 712 29.98 18.09 1.42
C GLY A 712 28.70 18.39 2.22
N LYS A 713 27.86 19.30 1.74
CA LYS A 713 26.65 19.79 2.42
C LYS A 713 25.39 19.46 1.63
N ILE A 714 24.27 19.40 2.34
CA ILE A 714 22.92 19.28 1.78
C ILE A 714 22.13 20.46 2.32
N ASP A 715 21.68 21.36 1.45
CA ASP A 715 20.85 22.52 1.81
C ASP A 715 19.44 22.38 1.20
N PRO A 716 18.43 21.97 1.98
CA PRO A 716 17.06 21.85 1.52
C PRO A 716 16.39 23.17 1.09
N GLY A 717 17.04 24.33 1.32
CA GLY A 717 16.55 25.63 0.89
C GLY A 717 16.74 25.91 -0.60
N ILE A 718 17.65 25.19 -1.29
CA ILE A 718 17.98 25.43 -2.70
C ILE A 718 16.84 25.00 -3.63
N ASP A 719 16.56 23.70 -3.70
CA ASP A 719 15.50 23.14 -4.55
C ASP A 719 15.07 21.72 -4.13
N ALA A 720 14.15 21.14 -4.90
CA ALA A 720 13.66 19.79 -4.69
C ALA A 720 14.76 18.70 -4.66
N TYR A 721 15.82 18.82 -5.46
CA TYR A 721 16.86 17.79 -5.55
C TYR A 721 17.67 17.68 -4.24
N PHE A 722 17.91 18.80 -3.54
CA PHE A 722 18.51 18.79 -2.21
C PHE A 722 17.57 18.30 -1.10
N ASN A 723 16.26 18.24 -1.34
CA ASN A 723 15.27 17.63 -0.44
C ASN A 723 15.18 16.08 -0.62
N TRP A 724 15.64 15.55 -1.76
CA TRP A 724 15.82 14.11 -2.03
C TRP A 724 17.25 13.79 -2.51
N PRO A 725 18.28 14.02 -1.67
CA PRO A 725 19.69 13.96 -2.02
C PRO A 725 20.24 12.54 -2.24
N GLY A 726 19.49 11.48 -1.95
CA GLY A 726 20.01 10.11 -1.85
C GLY A 726 20.71 9.61 -3.12
N PHE A 727 20.12 9.85 -4.29
CA PHE A 727 20.72 9.52 -5.59
C PHE A 727 21.95 10.39 -5.88
N PHE A 728 21.87 11.69 -5.63
CA PHE A 728 22.94 12.65 -5.94
C PHE A 728 24.17 12.42 -5.06
N ALA A 729 23.98 12.13 -3.77
CA ALA A 729 25.04 11.76 -2.86
C ALA A 729 25.71 10.42 -3.25
N LEU A 730 24.93 9.43 -3.71
CA LEU A 730 25.48 8.17 -4.25
C LEU A 730 26.29 8.43 -5.54
N LEU A 731 25.78 9.27 -6.44
CA LEU A 731 26.45 9.63 -7.69
C LEU A 731 27.78 10.37 -7.41
N ALA A 732 27.79 11.32 -6.47
CA ALA A 732 28.98 12.02 -6.00
C ALA A 732 30.02 11.09 -5.35
N LEU A 733 29.55 10.06 -4.63
CA LEU A 733 30.41 9.03 -4.04
C LEU A 733 31.04 8.13 -5.12
N ILE A 734 30.24 7.63 -6.07
CA ILE A 734 30.73 6.78 -7.17
C ILE A 734 31.75 7.54 -8.03
N THR A 735 31.45 8.79 -8.39
CA THR A 735 32.34 9.65 -9.19
C THR A 735 33.72 9.77 -8.54
N ARG A 736 33.76 10.06 -7.23
CA ARG A 736 35.03 10.15 -6.46
C ARG A 736 35.74 8.81 -6.30
N LEU A 737 35.03 7.71 -6.05
CA LEU A 737 35.63 6.38 -5.93
C LEU A 737 36.18 5.85 -7.25
N ALA A 738 35.60 6.27 -8.38
CA ALA A 738 36.06 5.92 -9.72
C ALA A 738 37.17 6.85 -10.27
N GLY A 739 37.49 7.95 -9.56
CA GLY A 739 38.49 8.92 -9.99
C GLY A 739 38.08 9.75 -11.21
N LEU A 740 36.77 9.88 -11.47
CA LEU A 740 36.24 10.61 -12.62
C LEU A 740 36.23 12.12 -12.37
N SER A 741 36.35 12.90 -13.44
CA SER A 741 36.41 14.37 -13.37
C SER A 741 35.03 15.01 -13.21
N SER A 742 33.98 14.35 -13.73
CA SER A 742 32.59 14.79 -13.62
C SER A 742 31.63 13.61 -13.52
N PRO A 743 30.53 13.73 -12.74
CA PRO A 743 29.49 12.71 -12.71
C PRO A 743 28.84 12.41 -14.07
N ILE A 744 28.89 13.36 -15.02
CA ILE A 744 28.24 13.25 -16.33
C ILE A 744 28.87 12.14 -17.20
N GLU A 745 30.14 11.77 -16.94
CA GLU A 745 30.85 10.68 -17.62
C GLU A 745 30.16 9.32 -17.48
N LEU A 746 29.35 9.13 -16.42
CA LEU A 746 28.60 7.90 -16.16
C LEU A 746 27.28 7.80 -16.97
N ALA A 747 26.82 8.89 -17.58
CA ALA A 747 25.47 9.00 -18.10
C ALA A 747 25.21 8.09 -19.33
N SER A 748 26.13 8.05 -20.30
CA SER A 748 25.91 7.38 -21.60
C SER A 748 25.59 5.89 -21.48
N TRP A 749 26.28 5.16 -20.59
CA TRP A 749 26.07 3.72 -20.39
C TRP A 749 25.08 3.37 -19.26
N THR A 750 24.58 4.36 -18.52
CA THR A 750 23.60 4.14 -17.44
C THR A 750 22.33 3.40 -17.91
N PRO A 751 21.72 3.69 -19.07
CA PRO A 751 20.55 2.95 -19.57
C PRO A 751 20.79 1.44 -19.73
N VAL A 752 21.97 1.03 -20.22
CA VAL A 752 22.32 -0.39 -20.38
C VAL A 752 22.46 -1.06 -19.01
N VAL A 753 23.19 -0.42 -18.08
CA VAL A 753 23.41 -0.94 -16.72
C VAL A 753 22.08 -1.08 -15.96
N LEU A 754 21.23 -0.06 -16.00
CA LEU A 754 19.92 -0.08 -15.33
C LEU A 754 18.98 -1.12 -15.95
N ASN A 755 18.89 -1.24 -17.27
CA ASN A 755 18.04 -2.25 -17.90
C ASN A 755 18.50 -3.69 -17.58
N VAL A 756 19.82 -3.96 -17.57
CA VAL A 756 20.34 -5.26 -17.11
C VAL A 756 19.96 -5.52 -15.65
N GLY A 757 20.04 -4.50 -14.78
CA GLY A 757 19.55 -4.55 -13.40
C GLY A 757 18.05 -4.84 -13.28
N TYR A 758 17.21 -4.14 -14.07
CA TYR A 758 15.77 -4.36 -14.13
C TYR A 758 15.45 -5.80 -14.53
N LEU A 759 16.12 -6.34 -15.56
CA LEU A 759 15.91 -7.71 -16.00
C LEU A 759 16.30 -8.73 -14.93
N ALA A 760 17.38 -8.50 -14.17
CA ALA A 760 17.78 -9.37 -13.07
C ALA A 760 16.75 -9.35 -11.92
N ALA A 761 16.27 -8.17 -11.52
CA ALA A 761 15.24 -8.02 -10.48
C ALA A 761 13.87 -8.58 -10.94
N LEU A 762 13.48 -8.34 -12.19
CA LEU A 762 12.25 -8.88 -12.78
C LEU A 762 12.33 -10.40 -12.93
N ALA A 763 13.49 -10.97 -13.28
CA ALA A 763 13.68 -12.42 -13.31
C ALA A 763 13.45 -13.05 -11.93
N LEU A 764 13.84 -12.40 -10.83
CA LEU A 764 13.54 -12.85 -9.47
C LEU A 764 12.02 -12.84 -9.21
N ILE A 765 11.33 -11.75 -9.52
CA ILE A 765 9.87 -11.61 -9.36
C ILE A 765 9.12 -12.68 -10.18
N VAL A 766 9.42 -12.82 -11.47
CA VAL A 766 8.74 -13.77 -12.36
C VAL A 766 9.00 -15.21 -11.93
N ARG A 767 10.20 -15.53 -11.43
CA ARG A 767 10.54 -16.84 -10.87
C ARG A 767 9.83 -17.15 -9.55
N ALA A 768 9.28 -16.17 -8.83
CA ALA A 768 8.34 -16.42 -7.73
C ALA A 768 6.97 -16.89 -8.27
N ALA A 769 6.49 -16.32 -9.38
CA ALA A 769 5.19 -16.66 -9.99
C ALA A 769 5.20 -17.95 -10.84
N THR A 770 6.15 -18.11 -11.78
CA THR A 770 6.19 -19.25 -12.74
C THR A 770 7.48 -20.08 -12.63
N ARG A 771 7.37 -21.41 -12.82
CA ARG A 771 8.55 -22.30 -12.99
C ARG A 771 8.98 -22.44 -14.45
N ASP A 772 8.14 -21.98 -15.38
CA ASP A 772 8.42 -22.05 -16.80
C ASP A 772 9.46 -20.98 -17.18
N ALA A 773 10.70 -21.43 -17.37
CA ALA A 773 11.80 -20.56 -17.81
C ALA A 773 11.55 -19.94 -19.19
N ARG A 774 10.71 -20.57 -20.04
CA ARG A 774 10.30 -19.99 -21.32
C ARG A 774 9.47 -18.73 -21.12
N LEU A 775 8.51 -18.78 -20.18
CA LEU A 775 7.71 -17.63 -19.80
C LEU A 775 8.55 -16.56 -19.09
N THR A 776 9.53 -16.94 -18.27
CA THR A 776 10.49 -15.97 -17.69
C THR A 776 11.22 -15.20 -18.78
N LEU A 777 11.88 -15.88 -19.73
CA LEU A 777 12.64 -15.22 -20.78
C LEU A 777 11.75 -14.43 -21.75
N GLY A 778 10.56 -14.93 -22.09
CA GLY A 778 9.57 -14.16 -22.84
C GLY A 778 9.11 -12.89 -22.11
N THR A 779 8.99 -12.93 -20.77
CA THR A 779 8.66 -11.74 -19.97
C THR A 779 9.77 -10.70 -20.02
N LEU A 780 11.03 -11.13 -19.90
CA LEU A 780 12.20 -10.25 -19.97
C LEU A 780 12.32 -9.58 -21.35
N TRP A 781 12.10 -10.34 -22.42
CA TRP A 781 12.09 -9.86 -23.80
C TRP A 781 10.99 -8.81 -24.06
N VAL A 782 9.75 -9.10 -23.65
CA VAL A 782 8.63 -8.16 -23.78
C VAL A 782 8.80 -6.93 -22.88
N PHE A 783 9.44 -7.06 -21.71
CA PHE A 783 9.76 -5.91 -20.87
C PHE A 783 10.77 -4.97 -21.54
N ALA A 784 11.87 -5.52 -22.07
CA ALA A 784 12.88 -4.73 -22.79
C ALA A 784 12.27 -4.01 -24.00
N LEU A 785 11.48 -4.69 -24.83
CA LEU A 785 10.80 -4.05 -25.96
C LEU A 785 9.61 -3.15 -25.56
N GLY A 786 9.10 -3.24 -24.33
CA GLY A 786 8.04 -2.38 -23.83
C GLY A 786 8.53 -1.14 -23.08
N ASN A 787 9.79 -1.11 -22.64
CA ASN A 787 10.34 -0.03 -21.82
C ASN A 787 10.80 1.15 -22.69
N TRP A 788 9.84 1.82 -23.34
CA TRP A 788 10.05 2.96 -24.24
C TRP A 788 10.10 4.32 -23.55
N VAL A 789 9.63 4.43 -22.29
CA VAL A 789 9.37 5.72 -21.60
C VAL A 789 10.62 6.58 -21.37
N GLY A 790 11.81 5.98 -21.46
CA GLY A 790 13.08 6.71 -21.37
C GLY A 790 13.37 7.32 -20.00
N GLN A 791 12.93 6.67 -18.92
CA GLN A 791 13.25 7.06 -17.53
C GLN A 791 14.41 6.24 -16.95
N ASP A 792 15.21 5.64 -17.83
CA ASP A 792 16.38 4.81 -17.57
C ASP A 792 17.71 5.54 -17.85
N TYR A 793 17.66 6.84 -18.14
CA TYR A 793 18.82 7.73 -18.08
C TYR A 793 19.33 7.91 -16.63
N MET A 794 20.47 8.57 -16.48
CA MET A 794 21.07 8.92 -15.19
C MET A 794 20.13 9.80 -14.35
N SER A 795 19.29 9.14 -13.55
CA SER A 795 18.18 9.76 -12.82
C SER A 795 17.87 9.01 -11.52
N PRO A 796 17.37 9.70 -10.48
CA PRO A 796 16.93 9.05 -9.26
C PRO A 796 15.81 8.03 -9.51
N GLN A 797 14.92 8.32 -10.46
CA GLN A 797 13.82 7.42 -10.81
C GLN A 797 14.30 6.13 -11.49
N GLY A 798 15.29 6.22 -12.38
CA GLY A 798 15.87 5.08 -13.04
C GLY A 798 16.48 4.10 -12.03
N LEU A 799 17.24 4.61 -11.06
CA LEU A 799 17.75 3.80 -9.95
C LEU A 799 16.60 3.25 -9.09
N ASP A 800 15.64 4.09 -8.72
CA ASP A 800 14.55 3.70 -7.83
C ASP A 800 13.61 2.64 -8.42
N LEU A 801 13.44 2.57 -9.74
CA LEU A 801 12.71 1.47 -10.39
C LEU A 801 13.42 0.13 -10.15
N PHE A 802 14.76 0.09 -10.22
CA PHE A 802 15.54 -1.10 -9.90
C PHE A 802 15.37 -1.48 -8.43
N LEU A 803 15.52 -0.51 -7.52
CA LEU A 803 15.36 -0.72 -6.07
C LEU A 803 13.94 -1.19 -5.70
N TYR A 804 12.90 -0.61 -6.32
CA TYR A 804 11.50 -1.02 -6.21
C TYR A 804 11.29 -2.49 -6.63
N LEU A 805 11.85 -2.89 -7.78
CA LEU A 805 11.80 -4.28 -8.24
C LEU A 805 12.56 -5.23 -7.31
N VAL A 806 13.68 -4.80 -6.72
CA VAL A 806 14.42 -5.59 -5.72
C VAL A 806 13.57 -5.82 -4.47
N VAL A 807 12.94 -4.79 -3.89
CA VAL A 807 12.07 -4.93 -2.70
C VAL A 807 10.88 -5.86 -3.00
N LEU A 808 10.20 -5.69 -4.14
CA LEU A 808 9.11 -6.58 -4.53
C LEU A 808 9.59 -8.01 -4.80
N GLY A 809 10.76 -8.18 -5.41
CA GLY A 809 11.41 -9.49 -5.61
C GLY A 809 11.69 -10.20 -4.29
N ILE A 810 12.17 -9.47 -3.28
CA ILE A 810 12.39 -10.01 -1.92
C ILE A 810 11.07 -10.44 -1.28
N LEU A 811 10.07 -9.55 -1.31
CA LEU A 811 8.78 -9.79 -0.67
C LEU A 811 8.00 -10.94 -1.32
N LEU A 812 7.98 -11.04 -2.65
CA LEU A 812 7.31 -12.15 -3.35
C LEU A 812 8.05 -13.48 -3.18
N THR A 813 9.39 -13.49 -3.15
CA THR A 813 10.17 -14.72 -3.11
C THR A 813 10.19 -15.38 -1.73
N TRP A 814 10.39 -14.59 -0.66
CA TRP A 814 10.58 -15.10 0.70
C TRP A 814 9.45 -14.77 1.68
N PHE A 815 8.64 -13.75 1.36
CA PHE A 815 7.45 -13.35 2.15
C PHE A 815 6.12 -13.64 1.42
N GLY A 816 6.19 -14.23 0.23
CA GLY A 816 5.02 -14.59 -0.59
C GLY A 816 4.27 -15.81 -0.06
N GLY A 817 2.94 -15.71 -0.01
CA GLY A 817 2.05 -16.80 0.37
C GLY A 817 0.77 -16.32 1.06
N PRO A 818 -0.15 -17.26 1.39
CA PRO A 818 -1.37 -16.93 2.11
C PRO A 818 -1.04 -16.45 3.52
N ALA A 819 -1.08 -15.14 3.74
CA ALA A 819 -0.96 -14.57 5.08
C ALA A 819 -2.03 -15.18 6.01
N ARG A 820 -1.59 -15.94 7.03
CA ARG A 820 -2.49 -16.55 8.02
C ARG A 820 -3.08 -15.47 8.93
N GLY A 821 -4.33 -15.07 8.68
CA GLY A 821 -5.02 -14.00 9.40
C GLY A 821 -5.84 -13.11 8.47
N PHE A 822 -6.47 -12.08 9.03
CA PHE A 822 -7.56 -11.32 8.40
C PHE A 822 -7.19 -10.72 7.04
N VAL A 823 -7.99 -11.08 6.04
CA VAL A 823 -8.26 -10.25 4.87
C VAL A 823 -9.76 -9.97 4.91
N ALA A 824 -10.15 -8.72 4.65
CA ALA A 824 -11.53 -8.27 4.85
C ALA A 824 -12.53 -9.10 4.00
N PRO A 825 -13.74 -9.40 4.50
CA PRO A 825 -14.71 -10.23 3.76
C PRO A 825 -15.08 -9.69 2.37
N TRP A 826 -15.06 -8.37 2.16
CA TRP A 826 -15.31 -7.76 0.85
C TRP A 826 -14.21 -8.12 -0.17
N LEU A 827 -12.96 -8.25 0.28
CA LEU A 827 -11.83 -8.74 -0.53
C LEU A 827 -11.86 -10.26 -0.77
N ALA A 828 -12.79 -11.02 -0.16
CA ALA A 828 -12.87 -12.46 -0.40
C ALA A 828 -13.20 -12.78 -1.87
N ARG A 829 -14.08 -12.00 -2.50
CA ARG A 829 -14.38 -12.11 -3.95
C ARG A 829 -13.15 -11.78 -4.80
N VAL A 830 -12.44 -10.71 -4.44
CA VAL A 830 -11.20 -10.28 -5.12
C VAL A 830 -10.12 -11.36 -5.01
N ARG A 831 -9.89 -11.95 -3.82
CA ARG A 831 -8.98 -13.09 -3.65
C ARG A 831 -9.40 -14.30 -4.47
N LEU A 832 -10.70 -14.60 -4.54
CA LEU A 832 -11.22 -15.72 -5.33
C LEU A 832 -10.93 -15.50 -6.83
N ALA A 833 -11.21 -14.30 -7.33
CA ALA A 833 -10.96 -13.91 -8.73
C ALA A 833 -9.47 -13.91 -9.09
N LEU A 834 -8.59 -13.47 -8.18
CA LEU A 834 -7.13 -13.51 -8.37
C LEU A 834 -6.53 -14.92 -8.19
N GLY A 835 -7.32 -15.92 -7.81
CA GLY A 835 -6.88 -17.30 -7.58
C GLY A 835 -5.96 -17.48 -6.35
N ALA A 836 -5.29 -18.62 -6.29
CA ALA A 836 -4.39 -18.93 -5.18
C ALA A 836 -3.19 -17.95 -5.12
N PRO A 837 -2.72 -17.58 -3.92
CA PRO A 837 -1.48 -16.83 -3.77
C PRO A 837 -0.29 -17.62 -4.29
N ASP A 838 0.56 -16.94 -5.05
CA ASP A 838 1.81 -17.47 -5.55
C ASP A 838 2.71 -17.78 -4.33
N ARG A 839 3.08 -19.05 -4.13
CA ARG A 839 3.82 -19.47 -2.94
C ARG A 839 5.27 -19.02 -3.05
N GLY A 840 5.78 -18.30 -2.04
CA GLY A 840 7.21 -18.07 -1.86
C GLY A 840 7.95 -19.40 -1.91
N ARG A 841 8.97 -19.48 -2.77
CA ARG A 841 9.49 -20.77 -3.27
C ARG A 841 10.72 -21.29 -2.56
N LEU A 842 11.33 -20.45 -1.73
CA LEU A 842 12.56 -20.75 -1.02
C LEU A 842 12.28 -20.70 0.47
N ASP A 843 12.37 -21.85 1.12
CA ASP A 843 12.46 -21.89 2.57
C ASP A 843 13.77 -21.23 3.00
N ALA A 844 13.65 -20.35 3.99
CA ALA A 844 14.74 -19.55 4.51
C ALA A 844 14.65 -19.58 6.03
N SER A 845 15.80 -19.75 6.69
CA SER A 845 15.89 -19.73 8.15
C SER A 845 15.38 -18.39 8.71
N PRO A 846 14.90 -18.34 9.96
CA PRO A 846 14.44 -17.09 10.57
C PRO A 846 15.48 -15.96 10.50
N ARG A 847 16.78 -16.29 10.72
CA ARG A 847 17.90 -15.35 10.56
C ARG A 847 18.00 -14.79 9.13
N ARG A 848 17.93 -15.66 8.11
CA ARG A 848 17.99 -15.23 6.70
C ARG A 848 16.78 -14.37 6.31
N ARG A 849 15.58 -14.68 6.83
CA ARG A 849 14.38 -13.84 6.64
C ARG A 849 14.53 -12.48 7.32
N ALA A 850 15.06 -12.42 8.55
CA ALA A 850 15.33 -11.16 9.22
C ALA A 850 16.33 -10.29 8.44
N ALA A 851 17.43 -10.87 7.95
CA ALA A 851 18.40 -10.18 7.10
C ALA A 851 17.77 -9.66 5.78
N LEU A 852 16.97 -10.49 5.10
CA LEU A 852 16.26 -10.08 3.88
C LEU A 852 15.24 -8.96 4.12
N MET A 853 14.56 -8.94 5.28
CA MET A 853 13.69 -7.82 5.67
C MET A 853 14.51 -6.56 5.98
N GLY A 854 15.66 -6.69 6.65
CA GLY A 854 16.60 -5.59 6.87
C GLY A 854 17.07 -4.97 5.55
N ILE A 855 17.46 -5.79 4.58
CA ILE A 855 17.81 -5.35 3.22
C ILE A 855 16.61 -4.65 2.55
N ALA A 856 15.41 -5.23 2.60
CA ALA A 856 14.22 -4.62 2.00
C ALA A 856 13.86 -3.26 2.62
N LEU A 857 14.06 -3.08 3.93
CA LEU A 857 13.86 -1.80 4.62
C LEU A 857 14.98 -0.80 4.33
N LEU A 858 16.24 -1.23 4.25
CA LEU A 858 17.38 -0.38 3.87
C LEU A 858 17.23 0.13 2.43
N VAL A 859 16.85 -0.74 1.50
CA VAL A 859 16.53 -0.35 0.11
C VAL A 859 15.30 0.55 0.07
N GLY A 860 14.29 0.29 0.90
CA GLY A 860 13.16 1.20 1.09
C GLY A 860 13.57 2.59 1.59
N ALA A 861 14.61 2.68 2.44
CA ALA A 861 15.15 3.95 2.90
C ALA A 861 15.84 4.70 1.76
N ALA A 862 16.68 4.01 0.97
CA ALA A 862 17.33 4.60 -0.20
C ALA A 862 16.31 5.17 -1.20
N ILE A 863 15.19 4.46 -1.45
CA ILE A 863 14.08 4.96 -2.27
C ILE A 863 13.46 6.25 -1.66
N VAL A 864 13.16 6.22 -0.35
CA VAL A 864 12.60 7.37 0.38
C VAL A 864 13.49 8.62 0.31
N THR A 865 14.81 8.46 0.36
CA THR A 865 15.76 9.57 0.32
C THR A 865 16.14 10.02 -1.09
N SER A 866 15.85 9.23 -2.14
CA SER A 866 16.30 9.47 -3.51
C SER A 866 15.22 10.04 -4.43
N HIS A 867 13.94 9.75 -4.21
CA HIS A 867 12.88 10.19 -5.12
C HIS A 867 11.57 10.52 -4.42
N GLN A 868 10.90 11.60 -4.85
CA GLN A 868 9.61 12.03 -4.27
C GLN A 868 8.43 11.07 -4.54
N LEU A 869 8.32 10.48 -5.75
CA LEU A 869 7.18 9.63 -6.16
C LEU A 869 7.29 8.13 -5.82
N THR A 870 8.43 7.49 -6.12
CA THR A 870 8.61 6.03 -5.98
C THR A 870 8.30 5.47 -4.58
N PRO A 871 8.54 6.17 -3.46
CA PRO A 871 8.14 5.69 -2.14
C PRO A 871 6.63 5.45 -2.00
N PHE A 872 5.79 6.28 -2.64
CA PHE A 872 4.35 6.08 -2.68
C PHE A 872 3.95 4.89 -3.55
N ALA A 873 4.61 4.70 -4.71
CA ALA A 873 4.39 3.53 -5.56
C ALA A 873 4.77 2.23 -4.82
N LEU A 874 5.88 2.23 -4.08
CA LEU A 874 6.31 1.12 -3.23
C LEU A 874 5.30 0.87 -2.10
N LEU A 875 4.88 1.92 -1.37
CA LEU A 875 3.90 1.81 -0.30
C LEU A 875 2.57 1.21 -0.80
N LEU A 876 2.06 1.69 -1.93
CA LEU A 876 0.85 1.17 -2.56
C LEU A 876 1.01 -0.31 -2.96
N ALA A 877 2.12 -0.67 -3.63
CA ALA A 877 2.40 -2.04 -4.07
C ALA A 877 2.49 -3.03 -2.89
N VAL A 878 3.26 -2.67 -1.85
CA VAL A 878 3.44 -3.52 -0.66
C VAL A 878 2.14 -3.60 0.15
N THR A 879 1.40 -2.50 0.29
CA THR A 879 0.07 -2.48 0.92
C THR A 879 -0.90 -3.40 0.19
N ALA A 880 -0.98 -3.31 -1.13
CA ALA A 880 -1.87 -4.15 -1.92
C ALA A 880 -1.52 -5.65 -1.82
N LEU A 881 -0.23 -6.00 -1.81
CA LEU A 881 0.21 -7.39 -1.58
C LEU A 881 -0.17 -7.91 -0.19
N VAL A 882 -0.10 -7.07 0.87
CA VAL A 882 -0.51 -7.46 2.22
C VAL A 882 -2.03 -7.56 2.33
N VAL A 883 -2.76 -6.56 1.84
CA VAL A 883 -4.23 -6.46 1.92
C VAL A 883 -4.94 -7.55 1.11
N THR A 884 -4.43 -7.90 -0.08
CA THR A 884 -4.92 -9.06 -0.85
C THR A 884 -4.42 -10.41 -0.30
N GLY A 885 -3.58 -10.37 0.74
CA GLY A 885 -3.02 -11.54 1.42
C GLY A 885 -2.14 -12.41 0.52
N ARG A 886 -1.30 -11.74 -0.28
CA ARG A 886 -0.22 -12.29 -1.12
C ARG A 886 1.14 -12.25 -0.43
N SER A 887 1.35 -11.29 0.48
CA SER A 887 2.52 -11.21 1.37
C SER A 887 2.10 -11.34 2.83
N TRP A 888 2.89 -12.05 3.64
CA TRP A 888 2.69 -12.10 5.10
C TRP A 888 3.45 -11.00 5.87
N ALA A 889 4.21 -10.15 5.19
CA ALA A 889 5.00 -9.07 5.78
C ALA A 889 4.14 -7.86 6.21
N ARG A 890 3.22 -8.07 7.17
CA ARG A 890 2.19 -7.10 7.57
C ARG A 890 2.70 -5.77 8.13
N GLY A 891 3.87 -5.77 8.75
CA GLY A 891 4.49 -4.55 9.28
C GLY A 891 5.13 -3.67 8.21
N THR A 892 5.50 -4.24 7.06
CA THR A 892 6.28 -3.53 6.03
C THR A 892 5.55 -2.32 5.42
N PRO A 893 4.22 -2.36 5.11
CA PRO A 893 3.47 -1.16 4.75
C PRO A 893 3.58 -0.04 5.78
N LEU A 894 3.43 -0.35 7.07
CA LEU A 894 3.50 0.63 8.15
C LEU A 894 4.91 1.21 8.30
N LEU A 895 5.94 0.37 8.20
CA LEU A 895 7.34 0.82 8.28
C LEU A 895 7.69 1.74 7.10
N ILE A 896 7.31 1.39 5.86
CA ILE A 896 7.50 2.26 4.69
C ILE A 896 6.72 3.57 4.86
N ALA A 897 5.46 3.52 5.32
CA ALA A 897 4.68 4.73 5.57
C ALA A 897 5.32 5.63 6.64
N VAL A 898 5.85 5.06 7.73
CA VAL A 898 6.58 5.80 8.76
C VAL A 898 7.85 6.44 8.17
N MET A 899 8.59 5.73 7.32
CA MET A 899 9.80 6.28 6.67
C MET A 899 9.46 7.43 5.72
N VAL A 900 8.42 7.28 4.89
CA VAL A 900 7.92 8.35 4.00
C VAL A 900 7.49 9.57 4.82
N VAL A 901 6.64 9.39 5.82
CA VAL A 901 6.15 10.50 6.66
C VAL A 901 7.28 11.17 7.45
N ALA A 902 8.23 10.39 7.98
CA ALA A 902 9.38 10.94 8.68
C ALA A 902 10.27 11.78 7.75
N TRP A 903 10.49 11.34 6.51
CA TRP A 903 11.27 12.11 5.52
C TRP A 903 10.56 13.41 5.12
N LEU A 904 9.25 13.34 4.88
CA LEU A 904 8.41 14.49 4.52
C LEU A 904 8.34 15.56 5.61
N ILE A 905 8.41 15.15 6.88
CA ILE A 905 8.40 16.04 8.05
C ILE A 905 9.81 16.56 8.38
N TYR A 906 10.86 15.81 8.07
CA TYR A 906 12.25 16.16 8.42
C TYR A 906 12.97 16.89 7.28
N LEU A 907 13.59 16.17 6.35
CA LEU A 907 14.49 16.80 5.37
C LEU A 907 13.73 17.53 4.27
N SER A 908 12.62 16.97 3.78
CA SER A 908 11.87 17.62 2.68
C SER A 908 10.90 18.71 3.15
N HIS A 909 10.99 19.15 4.41
CA HIS A 909 10.05 20.12 5.00
C HIS A 909 10.11 21.49 4.31
N ALA A 910 11.30 21.94 3.91
CA ALA A 910 11.48 23.20 3.20
C ALA A 910 10.70 23.19 1.87
N TYR A 911 10.89 22.15 1.05
CA TYR A 911 10.13 21.99 -0.19
C TYR A 911 8.62 21.80 0.04
N VAL A 912 8.22 20.93 0.98
CA VAL A 912 6.81 20.62 1.24
C VAL A 912 6.03 21.83 1.77
N SER A 913 6.64 22.66 2.61
CA SER A 913 5.99 23.87 3.14
C SER A 913 5.86 24.97 2.07
N GLY A 914 6.88 25.17 1.23
CA GLY A 914 6.82 26.14 0.12
C GLY A 914 5.86 25.75 -1.02
N ASN A 915 5.68 24.44 -1.28
CA ASN A 915 4.89 23.94 -2.42
C ASN A 915 3.55 23.30 -1.99
N PHE A 916 3.12 23.53 -0.75
CA PHE A 916 2.02 22.81 -0.12
C PHE A 916 0.68 22.91 -0.86
N SER A 917 0.29 24.11 -1.29
CA SER A 917 -0.94 24.35 -2.05
C SER A 917 -0.94 23.55 -3.35
N GLN A 918 0.12 23.72 -4.16
CA GLN A 918 0.31 23.02 -5.43
C GLN A 918 0.28 21.49 -5.27
N LEU A 919 0.89 20.96 -4.19
CA LEU A 919 0.86 19.54 -3.88
C LEU A 919 -0.54 19.05 -3.47
N THR A 920 -1.32 19.84 -2.72
CA THR A 920 -2.66 19.44 -2.25
C THR A 920 -3.77 19.64 -3.29
N ASP A 921 -3.72 20.71 -4.08
CA ASP A 921 -4.77 21.06 -5.06
C ASP A 921 -4.83 20.06 -6.23
N GLN A 922 -3.76 19.30 -6.44
CA GLN A 922 -3.67 18.25 -7.46
C GLN A 922 -4.12 16.86 -6.96
N ILE A 923 -4.39 16.68 -5.66
CA ILE A 923 -4.83 15.39 -5.09
C ILE A 923 -6.28 15.14 -5.49
N GLY A 924 -6.53 14.03 -6.20
CA GLY A 924 -7.85 13.68 -6.72
C GLY A 924 -8.28 14.43 -7.98
N ALA A 925 -7.46 15.37 -8.48
CA ALA A 925 -7.71 16.15 -9.69
C ALA A 925 -7.47 15.31 -10.97
N LEU A 926 -8.26 14.26 -11.15
CA LEU A 926 -8.12 13.31 -12.27
C LEU A 926 -8.21 13.98 -13.65
N GLY A 927 -9.05 15.01 -13.80
CA GLY A 927 -9.20 15.74 -15.05
C GLY A 927 -7.92 16.45 -15.49
N SER A 928 -7.30 17.24 -14.61
CA SER A 928 -6.06 17.98 -14.92
C SER A 928 -4.85 17.05 -15.04
N ASN A 929 -4.78 15.97 -14.26
CA ASN A 929 -3.74 14.94 -14.40
C ASN A 929 -3.83 14.19 -15.74
N VAL A 930 -5.01 14.09 -16.36
CA VAL A 930 -5.20 13.51 -17.70
C VAL A 930 -4.97 14.55 -18.80
N SER A 931 -5.44 15.80 -18.63
CA SER A 931 -5.22 16.86 -19.63
C SER A 931 -3.73 17.19 -19.81
N SER A 932 -2.99 17.37 -18.71
CA SER A 932 -1.54 17.59 -18.76
C SER A 932 -0.74 16.34 -19.15
N GLY A 933 -1.29 15.16 -18.84
CA GLY A 933 -0.65 13.88 -19.16
C GLY A 933 -0.73 13.48 -20.63
N VAL A 934 -1.85 13.79 -21.30
CA VAL A 934 -2.16 13.41 -22.67
C VAL A 934 -2.42 14.63 -23.55
N GLY A 935 -3.42 15.44 -23.22
CA GLY A 935 -3.93 16.52 -24.09
C GLY A 935 -2.90 17.61 -24.41
N GLU A 936 -2.19 18.12 -23.40
CA GLU A 936 -1.14 19.15 -23.57
C GLU A 936 0.08 18.62 -24.33
N ARG A 937 0.25 17.29 -24.44
CA ARG A 937 1.34 16.65 -25.20
C ARG A 937 1.01 16.37 -26.68
N VAL A 938 -0.19 16.70 -27.16
CA VAL A 938 -0.59 16.56 -28.58
C VAL A 938 -0.41 17.87 -29.37
N GLY A 939 0.21 18.90 -28.78
CA GLY A 939 0.74 20.06 -29.51
C GLY A 939 2.14 19.78 -30.07
N GLY A 940 2.60 20.55 -31.07
CA GLY A 940 3.92 20.42 -31.69
C GLY A 940 3.87 20.15 -33.19
N SER A 941 4.99 19.69 -33.75
CA SER A 941 5.13 19.38 -35.19
C SER A 941 4.37 18.12 -35.62
N SER A 942 4.19 17.92 -36.93
CA SER A 942 3.46 16.76 -37.46
C SER A 942 4.17 15.42 -37.17
N GLY A 943 5.52 15.40 -37.17
CA GLY A 943 6.29 14.23 -36.77
C GLY A 943 6.20 13.93 -35.28
N HIS A 944 6.21 14.97 -34.43
CA HIS A 944 5.96 14.81 -32.99
C HIS A 944 4.58 14.19 -32.71
N HIS A 945 3.54 14.63 -33.43
CA HIS A 945 2.18 14.06 -33.29
C HIS A 945 2.15 12.58 -33.66
N LEU A 946 2.81 12.18 -34.75
CA LEU A 946 2.94 10.79 -35.17
C LEU A 946 3.60 9.93 -34.07
N VAL A 947 4.69 10.42 -33.48
CA VAL A 947 5.40 9.73 -32.39
C VAL A 947 4.52 9.60 -31.14
N VAL A 948 3.77 10.64 -30.76
CA VAL A 948 2.84 10.60 -29.62
C VAL A 948 1.71 9.58 -29.86
N TRP A 949 1.09 9.58 -31.04
CA TRP A 949 0.07 8.59 -31.39
C TRP A 949 0.64 7.17 -31.44
N ALA A 950 1.84 6.98 -31.98
CA ALA A 950 2.53 5.69 -31.98
C ALA A 950 2.77 5.18 -30.55
N ARG A 951 3.24 6.03 -29.64
CA ARG A 951 3.42 5.71 -28.19
C ARG A 951 2.12 5.27 -27.52
N LEU A 952 1.01 5.95 -27.82
CA LEU A 952 -0.32 5.62 -27.28
C LEU A 952 -0.84 4.29 -27.83
N VAL A 953 -0.80 4.09 -29.16
CA VAL A 953 -1.25 2.85 -29.81
C VAL A 953 -0.39 1.66 -29.38
N PHE A 954 0.93 1.81 -29.37
CA PHE A 954 1.88 0.79 -28.94
C PHE A 954 1.61 0.32 -27.51
N SER A 955 1.43 1.28 -26.61
CA SER A 955 1.07 1.01 -25.22
C SER A 955 -0.29 0.32 -25.11
N GLY A 956 -1.33 0.84 -25.78
CA GLY A 956 -2.67 0.27 -25.78
C GLY A 956 -2.71 -1.18 -26.28
N VAL A 957 -2.00 -1.48 -27.36
CA VAL A 957 -1.88 -2.85 -27.91
C VAL A 957 -1.17 -3.79 -26.95
N LEU A 958 -0.03 -3.38 -26.37
CA LEU A 958 0.69 -4.19 -25.37
C LEU A 958 -0.20 -4.53 -24.16
N TRP A 959 -1.00 -3.56 -23.69
CA TRP A 959 -1.95 -3.73 -22.60
C TRP A 959 -3.14 -4.63 -22.98
N ALA A 960 -3.67 -4.52 -24.20
CA ALA A 960 -4.73 -5.41 -24.69
C ALA A 960 -4.26 -6.87 -24.79
N VAL A 961 -3.04 -7.09 -25.31
CA VAL A 961 -2.37 -8.41 -25.37
C VAL A 961 -2.14 -8.96 -23.96
N ALA A 962 -1.70 -8.13 -23.02
CA ALA A 962 -1.55 -8.50 -21.61
C ALA A 962 -2.89 -8.86 -20.95
N LEU A 963 -3.96 -8.08 -21.18
CA LEU A 963 -5.29 -8.38 -20.65
C LEU A 963 -5.82 -9.72 -21.18
N ALA A 964 -5.68 -9.99 -22.48
CA ALA A 964 -6.03 -11.27 -23.08
C ALA A 964 -5.23 -12.45 -22.48
N GLY A 965 -3.92 -12.28 -22.29
CA GLY A 965 -3.06 -13.25 -21.61
C GLY A 965 -3.49 -13.51 -20.16
N GLY A 966 -3.78 -12.46 -19.40
CA GLY A 966 -4.29 -12.52 -18.03
C GLY A 966 -5.62 -13.26 -17.93
N VAL A 967 -6.62 -12.88 -18.72
CA VAL A 967 -7.94 -13.54 -18.78
C VAL A 967 -7.80 -15.02 -19.14
N ARG A 968 -6.96 -15.36 -20.13
CA ARG A 968 -6.71 -16.75 -20.54
C ARG A 968 -6.07 -17.58 -19.42
N ARG A 969 -5.10 -17.02 -18.67
CA ARG A 969 -4.48 -17.68 -17.52
C ARG A 969 -5.44 -17.87 -16.35
N LEU A 970 -6.25 -16.85 -16.03
CA LEU A 970 -7.28 -16.92 -14.99
C LEU A 970 -8.31 -18.01 -15.30
N ARG A 971 -8.85 -18.05 -16.54
CA ARG A 971 -9.75 -19.11 -17.01
C ARG A 971 -9.12 -20.50 -16.95
N ALA A 972 -7.81 -20.61 -17.22
CA ALA A 972 -7.05 -21.85 -17.14
C ALA A 972 -6.63 -22.24 -15.69
N GLY A 973 -7.02 -21.48 -14.66
CA GLY A 973 -6.63 -21.72 -13.27
C GLY A 973 -5.12 -21.58 -13.00
N ARG A 974 -4.39 -20.89 -13.88
CA ARG A 974 -2.94 -20.70 -13.80
C ARG A 974 -2.63 -19.47 -12.94
N GLY A 975 -1.71 -19.62 -11.97
CA GLY A 975 -1.31 -18.56 -11.04
C GLY A 975 -0.69 -17.32 -11.70
N GLY A 976 -0.38 -16.31 -10.88
CA GLY A 976 0.05 -14.98 -11.30
C GLY A 976 -0.78 -13.83 -10.72
N GLY A 977 -1.78 -14.09 -9.88
CA GLY A 977 -2.64 -13.04 -9.30
C GLY A 977 -1.90 -11.98 -8.47
N SER A 978 -0.67 -12.26 -8.00
CA SER A 978 0.15 -11.25 -7.31
C SER A 978 0.76 -10.25 -8.30
N LEU A 979 1.13 -10.72 -9.49
CA LEU A 979 1.55 -9.86 -10.59
C LEU A 979 0.36 -9.10 -11.19
N ALA A 980 -0.85 -9.68 -11.20
CA ALA A 980 -2.06 -8.97 -11.62
C ALA A 980 -2.38 -7.79 -10.68
N VAL A 981 -2.20 -7.96 -9.37
CA VAL A 981 -2.31 -6.84 -8.41
C VAL A 981 -1.26 -5.77 -8.72
N LEU A 982 0.00 -6.16 -8.90
CA LEU A 982 1.09 -5.22 -9.15
C LEU A 982 1.00 -4.51 -10.52
N ALA A 983 0.36 -5.11 -11.52
CA ALA A 983 0.04 -4.46 -12.80
C ALA A 983 -1.05 -3.38 -12.68
N LEU A 984 -1.96 -3.51 -11.71
CA LEU A 984 -3.12 -2.63 -11.54
C LEU A 984 -2.93 -1.54 -10.47
N VAL A 985 -2.10 -1.80 -9.46
CA VAL A 985 -1.84 -0.87 -8.36
C VAL A 985 -1.28 0.49 -8.80
N PRO A 986 -0.40 0.60 -9.81
CA PRO A 986 0.07 1.90 -10.29
C PRO A 986 -1.03 2.87 -10.72
N PHE A 987 -2.20 2.40 -11.17
CA PHE A 987 -3.33 3.30 -11.49
C PHE A 987 -3.97 3.98 -10.28
N ALA A 988 -3.63 3.57 -9.05
CA ALA A 988 -4.00 4.30 -7.85
C ALA A 988 -3.04 5.47 -7.56
N LEU A 989 -1.86 5.53 -8.20
CA LEU A 989 -0.85 6.56 -7.95
C LEU A 989 -1.38 7.99 -8.24
N PRO A 990 -2.10 8.28 -9.35
CA PRO A 990 -2.71 9.60 -9.60
C PRO A 990 -3.78 10.03 -8.58
N LEU A 991 -4.26 9.13 -7.72
CA LEU A 991 -5.21 9.46 -6.64
C LEU A 991 -4.50 9.88 -5.34
N VAL A 992 -3.21 9.59 -5.21
CA VAL A 992 -2.46 9.70 -3.95
C VAL A 992 -1.31 10.69 -4.05
N GLN A 993 -0.71 10.84 -5.23
CA GLN A 993 0.40 11.76 -5.46
C GLN A 993 0.33 12.34 -6.88
N ALA A 994 0.43 13.66 -6.99
CA ALA A 994 0.59 14.34 -8.28
C ALA A 994 2.07 14.47 -8.65
N TYR A 995 2.37 14.55 -9.95
CA TYR A 995 3.74 14.60 -10.46
C TYR A 995 3.79 15.22 -11.86
N GLY A 996 3.85 16.55 -11.92
CA GLY A 996 4.30 17.35 -13.08
C GLY A 996 3.81 16.93 -14.47
N GLY A 997 2.53 16.55 -14.63
CA GLY A 997 1.98 16.03 -15.89
C GLY A 997 2.56 14.69 -16.35
N GLU A 998 3.55 14.11 -15.69
CA GLU A 998 4.19 12.83 -16.09
C GLU A 998 3.55 11.60 -15.41
N ILE A 999 2.62 11.82 -14.47
CA ILE A 999 2.06 10.77 -13.60
C ILE A 999 1.47 9.56 -14.37
N LEU A 1000 0.95 9.76 -15.58
CA LEU A 1000 0.49 8.67 -16.46
C LEU A 1000 1.65 7.84 -17.04
N MET A 1001 2.74 8.48 -17.45
CA MET A 1001 3.96 7.78 -17.89
C MET A 1001 4.60 7.01 -16.73
N ARG A 1002 4.57 7.57 -15.52
CA ARG A 1002 5.00 6.89 -14.28
C ARG A 1002 4.12 5.67 -13.98
N THR A 1003 2.81 5.81 -14.16
CA THR A 1003 1.83 4.71 -14.01
C THR A 1003 2.12 3.55 -14.97
N TYR A 1004 2.39 3.86 -16.26
CA TYR A 1004 2.80 2.86 -17.24
C TYR A 1004 4.12 2.17 -16.82
N LEU A 1005 5.14 2.93 -16.45
CA LEU A 1005 6.47 2.41 -16.11
C LEU A 1005 6.42 1.42 -14.94
N PHE A 1006 5.71 1.75 -13.85
CA PHE A 1006 5.59 0.85 -12.70
C PHE A 1006 4.73 -0.39 -12.97
N ALA A 1007 3.80 -0.33 -13.93
CA ALA A 1007 2.95 -1.46 -14.31
C ALA A 1007 3.61 -2.40 -15.34
N LEU A 1008 4.43 -1.85 -16.24
CA LEU A 1008 5.06 -2.54 -17.37
C LEU A 1008 5.74 -3.89 -17.02
N PRO A 1009 6.54 -4.03 -15.93
CA PRO A 1009 7.17 -5.30 -15.56
C PRO A 1009 6.17 -6.45 -15.40
N PHE A 1010 4.95 -6.13 -14.94
CA PHE A 1010 3.89 -7.09 -14.67
C PHE A 1010 2.96 -7.28 -15.89
N VAL A 1011 2.74 -6.24 -16.68
CA VAL A 1011 2.06 -6.28 -17.98
C VAL A 1011 2.81 -7.19 -18.95
N ALA A 1012 4.15 -7.05 -19.02
CA ALA A 1012 5.03 -7.88 -19.84
C ALA A 1012 4.89 -9.38 -19.54
N PHE A 1013 4.68 -9.76 -18.27
CA PHE A 1013 4.45 -11.17 -17.89
C PHE A 1013 3.17 -11.74 -18.52
N PHE A 1014 2.08 -10.98 -18.48
CA PHE A 1014 0.82 -11.44 -19.05
C PHE A 1014 0.84 -11.42 -20.58
N ALA A 1015 1.45 -10.40 -21.20
CA ALA A 1015 1.64 -10.36 -22.64
C ALA A 1015 2.48 -11.55 -23.13
N ALA A 1016 3.66 -11.77 -22.54
CA ALA A 1016 4.52 -12.91 -22.84
C ALA A 1016 3.79 -14.25 -22.67
N SER A 1017 2.87 -14.37 -21.69
CA SER A 1017 2.09 -15.58 -21.49
C SER A 1017 1.17 -15.93 -22.66
N LEU A 1018 0.70 -14.96 -23.44
CA LEU A 1018 -0.07 -15.23 -24.66
C LEU A 1018 0.85 -15.70 -25.80
N LEU A 1019 2.08 -15.16 -25.88
CA LEU A 1019 3.04 -15.42 -26.95
C LEU A 1019 3.71 -16.79 -26.85
N VAL A 1020 4.08 -17.23 -25.64
CA VAL A 1020 4.88 -18.47 -25.45
C VAL A 1020 4.04 -19.74 -25.25
N GLU A 1021 2.75 -19.62 -24.96
CA GLU A 1021 1.88 -20.76 -24.61
C GLU A 1021 1.13 -21.32 -25.84
N GLY A 1022 1.83 -22.08 -26.68
CA GLY A 1022 1.30 -22.81 -27.85
C GLY A 1022 2.23 -23.94 -28.32
N ALA A 1023 1.88 -24.69 -29.37
CA ALA A 1023 2.76 -25.70 -29.98
C ALA A 1023 3.97 -25.04 -30.68
N ALA A 1024 5.14 -25.70 -30.74
CA ALA A 1024 6.41 -25.08 -31.17
C ALA A 1024 6.35 -24.24 -32.47
N LEU A 1025 5.72 -24.74 -33.55
CA LEU A 1025 5.61 -24.00 -34.82
C LEU A 1025 4.80 -22.69 -34.66
N ARG A 1026 3.57 -22.80 -34.16
CA ARG A 1026 2.70 -21.63 -33.89
C ARG A 1026 3.36 -20.66 -32.91
N ARG A 1027 4.06 -21.19 -31.90
CA ARG A 1027 4.82 -20.42 -30.90
C ARG A 1027 5.95 -19.63 -31.56
N GLY A 1028 6.69 -20.22 -32.50
CA GLY A 1028 7.73 -19.54 -33.28
C GLY A 1028 7.16 -18.41 -34.12
N ILE A 1029 6.09 -18.67 -34.89
CA ILE A 1029 5.43 -17.67 -35.73
C ILE A 1029 4.88 -16.50 -34.91
N VAL A 1030 4.13 -16.79 -33.83
CA VAL A 1030 3.55 -15.76 -32.95
C VAL A 1030 4.64 -14.96 -32.25
N LEU A 1031 5.71 -15.60 -31.77
CA LEU A 1031 6.82 -14.91 -31.12
C LEU A 1031 7.60 -14.03 -32.09
N ALA A 1032 7.85 -14.49 -33.32
CA ALA A 1032 8.53 -13.71 -34.35
C ALA A 1032 7.70 -12.50 -34.78
N ALA A 1033 6.43 -12.70 -35.13
CA ALA A 1033 5.51 -11.62 -35.52
C ALA A 1033 5.33 -10.58 -34.40
N ALA A 1034 5.09 -11.04 -33.16
CA ALA A 1034 4.98 -10.13 -32.02
C ALA A 1034 6.30 -9.41 -31.71
N SER A 1035 7.45 -10.07 -31.86
CA SER A 1035 8.76 -9.42 -31.64
C SER A 1035 9.08 -8.39 -32.72
N ALA A 1036 8.73 -8.65 -33.98
CA ALA A 1036 8.89 -7.68 -35.06
C ALA A 1036 8.03 -6.42 -34.83
N LEU A 1037 6.76 -6.60 -34.47
CA LEU A 1037 5.87 -5.50 -34.10
C LEU A 1037 6.36 -4.74 -32.85
N LEU A 1038 6.88 -5.47 -31.86
CA LEU A 1038 7.43 -4.88 -30.64
C LEU A 1038 8.72 -4.10 -30.90
N VAL A 1039 9.60 -4.58 -31.78
CA VAL A 1039 10.84 -3.88 -32.18
C VAL A 1039 10.52 -2.63 -32.98
N GLY A 1040 9.64 -2.70 -33.99
CA GLY A 1040 9.24 -1.53 -34.77
C GLY A 1040 8.53 -0.47 -33.92
N GLY A 1041 7.60 -0.91 -33.06
CA GLY A 1041 6.91 -0.03 -32.12
C GLY A 1041 7.85 0.58 -31.07
N PHE A 1042 8.81 -0.19 -30.55
CA PHE A 1042 9.85 0.33 -29.66
C PHE A 1042 10.72 1.38 -30.35
N ALA A 1043 11.15 1.15 -31.59
CA ALA A 1043 12.01 2.09 -32.30
C ALA A 1043 11.34 3.47 -32.41
N VAL A 1044 10.06 3.52 -32.82
CA VAL A 1044 9.29 4.78 -32.89
C VAL A 1044 9.02 5.35 -31.50
N ALA A 1045 8.64 4.53 -30.53
CA ALA A 1045 8.27 5.02 -29.21
C ALA A 1045 9.47 5.52 -28.37
N ARG A 1046 10.63 4.85 -28.47
CA ARG A 1046 11.87 5.16 -27.70
C ARG A 1046 12.73 6.22 -28.38
N TYR A 1047 12.90 6.15 -29.71
CA TYR A 1047 13.78 7.05 -30.47
C TYR A 1047 13.03 8.10 -31.29
N GLY A 1048 11.70 8.13 -31.25
CA GLY A 1048 10.92 9.25 -31.79
C GLY A 1048 11.16 10.52 -30.99
N ASN A 1049 11.33 11.64 -31.69
CA ASN A 1049 11.80 12.92 -31.14
C ASN A 1049 13.21 12.82 -30.50
N ALA A 1050 14.09 11.93 -30.97
CA ALA A 1050 15.43 11.82 -30.40
C ALA A 1050 16.28 13.10 -30.60
N GLU A 1051 16.01 13.87 -31.66
CA GLU A 1051 16.62 15.16 -32.00
C GLU A 1051 16.75 16.11 -30.81
N VAL A 1052 15.66 16.38 -30.08
CA VAL A 1052 15.67 17.24 -28.88
C VAL A 1052 16.46 16.67 -27.71
N SER A 1053 16.86 15.40 -27.75
CA SER A 1053 17.72 14.80 -26.73
C SER A 1053 19.21 14.90 -27.05
N PHE A 1054 19.56 15.29 -28.28
CA PHE A 1054 20.93 15.32 -28.81
C PHE A 1054 21.55 16.72 -28.72
N TYR A 1055 22.66 16.83 -28.01
CA TYR A 1055 23.46 18.07 -27.94
C TYR A 1055 24.70 17.94 -28.82
N THR A 1056 25.18 19.05 -29.39
CA THR A 1056 26.46 19.05 -30.12
C THR A 1056 27.65 19.29 -29.19
N PRO A 1057 28.87 18.86 -29.55
CA PRO A 1057 30.08 19.24 -28.82
C PRO A 1057 30.27 20.76 -28.70
N ASN A 1058 29.81 21.53 -29.69
CA ASN A 1058 29.87 23.01 -29.68
C ASN A 1058 28.94 23.60 -28.61
N GLU A 1059 27.73 23.06 -28.43
CA GLU A 1059 26.82 23.48 -27.36
C GLU A 1059 27.42 23.24 -25.96
N VAL A 1060 28.08 22.08 -25.76
CA VAL A 1060 28.78 21.77 -24.51
C VAL A 1060 29.99 22.69 -24.31
N HIS A 1061 30.79 22.94 -25.35
CA HIS A 1061 31.94 23.84 -25.31
C HIS A 1061 31.54 25.28 -24.95
N ALA A 1062 30.44 25.78 -25.54
CA ALA A 1062 29.89 27.09 -25.20
C ALA A 1062 29.47 27.18 -23.72
N MET A 1063 28.91 26.11 -23.15
CA MET A 1063 28.56 26.08 -21.72
C MET A 1063 29.80 26.05 -20.82
N ASP A 1064 30.83 25.29 -21.19
CA ASP A 1064 32.10 25.28 -20.45
C ASP A 1064 32.82 26.63 -20.49
N ARG A 1065 32.82 27.31 -21.64
CA ARG A 1065 33.30 28.71 -21.75
C ARG A 1065 32.47 29.67 -20.90
N LEU A 1066 31.15 29.50 -20.85
CA LEU A 1066 30.26 30.33 -20.01
C LEU A 1066 30.52 30.11 -18.51
N TYR A 1067 30.73 28.87 -18.05
CA TYR A 1067 31.06 28.60 -16.65
C TYR A 1067 32.38 29.25 -16.21
N ALA A 1068 33.35 29.38 -17.14
CA ALA A 1068 34.62 30.07 -16.90
C ALA A 1068 34.50 31.61 -16.97
N LEU A 1069 33.60 32.14 -17.79
CA LEU A 1069 33.40 33.59 -17.99
C LEU A 1069 32.52 34.24 -16.91
N ALA A 1070 31.45 33.58 -16.50
CA ALA A 1070 30.43 34.17 -15.65
C ALA A 1070 30.91 34.41 -14.20
N PRO A 1071 30.81 35.64 -13.64
CA PRO A 1071 31.13 35.86 -12.24
C PRO A 1071 30.12 35.15 -11.31
N PRO A 1072 30.47 34.87 -10.03
CA PRO A 1072 29.51 34.36 -9.06
C PRO A 1072 28.26 35.25 -8.94
N ASN A 1073 27.11 34.63 -8.73
CA ASN A 1073 25.78 35.23 -8.72
C ASN A 1073 25.35 35.89 -10.06
N ALA A 1074 26.04 35.62 -11.17
CA ALA A 1074 25.52 36.01 -12.48
C ALA A 1074 24.25 35.22 -12.83
N ALA A 1075 23.30 35.89 -13.48
CA ALA A 1075 22.12 35.23 -14.01
C ALA A 1075 22.42 34.61 -15.38
N VAL A 1076 22.07 33.34 -15.55
CA VAL A 1076 22.15 32.61 -16.82
C VAL A 1076 20.72 32.25 -17.23
N MET A 1077 20.27 32.83 -18.35
CA MET A 1077 18.88 32.71 -18.80
C MET A 1077 18.76 31.95 -20.11
N ALA A 1078 17.77 31.07 -20.22
CA ALA A 1078 17.44 30.36 -21.46
C ALA A 1078 15.95 30.51 -21.80
N PRO A 1079 15.57 30.54 -23.09
CA PRO A 1079 14.17 30.59 -23.51
C PRO A 1079 13.39 29.34 -23.09
N GLY A 1080 14.01 28.16 -23.23
CA GLY A 1080 13.46 26.86 -22.88
C GLY A 1080 14.41 26.02 -22.02
N PRO A 1081 13.99 24.82 -21.60
CA PRO A 1081 14.78 23.99 -20.69
C PRO A 1081 15.84 23.12 -21.41
N ASN A 1082 15.86 23.07 -22.74
CA ASN A 1082 16.57 22.03 -23.49
C ASN A 1082 17.98 22.42 -23.95
N LEU A 1083 18.92 22.47 -23.01
CA LEU A 1083 20.33 22.77 -23.26
C LEU A 1083 21.23 22.05 -22.21
N PRO A 1084 22.52 21.80 -22.49
CA PRO A 1084 23.44 21.08 -21.59
C PRO A 1084 23.99 21.96 -20.44
N TRP A 1085 23.13 22.80 -19.86
CA TRP A 1085 23.48 23.69 -18.76
C TRP A 1085 23.30 23.04 -17.37
N GLN A 1086 23.62 23.78 -16.30
CA GLN A 1086 23.48 23.34 -14.90
C GLN A 1086 24.34 22.12 -14.53
N ALA A 1087 25.41 21.85 -15.29
CA ALA A 1087 26.30 20.71 -15.09
C ALA A 1087 27.44 20.97 -14.09
N ARG A 1088 27.77 22.25 -13.88
CA ARG A 1088 28.81 22.76 -12.98
C ARG A 1088 28.29 24.03 -12.30
N ARG A 1089 28.94 24.46 -11.21
CA ARG A 1089 28.65 25.74 -10.52
C ARG A 1089 27.17 25.92 -10.16
N TYR A 1090 26.50 24.82 -9.81
CA TYR A 1090 25.03 24.74 -9.66
C TYR A 1090 24.47 25.72 -8.62
N THR A 1091 25.25 25.99 -7.57
CA THR A 1091 24.88 26.88 -6.45
C THR A 1091 25.54 28.26 -6.53
N GLU A 1092 26.27 28.55 -7.60
CA GLU A 1092 27.01 29.82 -7.77
C GLU A 1092 26.42 30.72 -8.88
N LEU A 1093 25.57 30.18 -9.74
CA LEU A 1093 24.94 30.90 -10.86
C LEU A 1093 23.41 30.80 -10.75
N ASP A 1094 22.70 31.89 -11.05
CA ASP A 1094 21.23 31.91 -11.01
C ASP A 1094 20.66 31.52 -12.38
N TYR A 1095 20.20 30.27 -12.49
CA TYR A 1095 19.69 29.69 -13.72
C TYR A 1095 18.18 29.94 -13.89
N GLN A 1096 17.79 30.68 -14.93
CA GLN A 1096 16.40 31.11 -15.13
C GLN A 1096 15.81 30.73 -16.49
N LEU A 1097 14.53 30.32 -16.50
CA LEU A 1097 13.76 30.06 -17.73
C LEU A 1097 12.88 31.27 -18.10
N LEU A 1098 13.14 31.86 -19.26
CA LEU A 1098 12.42 33.06 -19.74
C LEU A 1098 10.96 32.77 -20.10
N ALA A 1099 10.64 31.59 -20.66
CA ALA A 1099 9.29 31.29 -21.13
C ALA A 1099 8.19 31.39 -20.06
N HIS A 1100 8.54 31.22 -18.78
CA HIS A 1100 7.61 31.33 -17.65
C HIS A 1100 7.56 32.75 -17.04
N ARG A 1101 8.48 33.65 -17.45
CA ARG A 1101 8.65 35.02 -16.92
C ARG A 1101 8.25 36.11 -17.93
N LEU A 1102 8.16 35.78 -19.23
CA LEU A 1102 7.66 36.69 -20.25
C LEU A 1102 6.11 36.77 -20.17
N PRO A 1103 5.51 38.00 -20.12
CA PRO A 1103 4.05 38.12 -20.10
C PRO A 1103 3.42 37.47 -21.34
N PRO A 1104 2.28 36.78 -21.23
CA PRO A 1104 1.58 36.23 -22.38
C PRO A 1104 1.15 37.36 -23.34
N SER A 1105 1.33 37.15 -24.64
CA SER A 1105 1.00 38.11 -25.68
C SER A 1105 -0.13 37.56 -26.57
N PRO A 1106 -1.13 38.36 -26.96
CA PRO A 1106 -2.22 37.90 -27.84
C PRO A 1106 -1.76 37.70 -29.30
N ARG A 1107 -0.62 38.30 -29.68
CA ARG A 1107 0.10 38.04 -30.93
C ARG A 1107 1.56 37.66 -30.64
N PRO A 1108 2.26 36.92 -31.52
CA PRO A 1108 3.71 36.81 -31.45
C PRO A 1108 4.36 38.20 -31.40
N ARG A 1109 5.41 38.34 -30.59
CA ARG A 1109 6.22 39.56 -30.55
C ARG A 1109 7.20 39.58 -31.71
N THR A 1110 7.49 40.77 -32.20
CA THR A 1110 8.59 40.98 -33.16
C THR A 1110 9.94 40.85 -32.46
N GLU A 1111 11.01 40.64 -33.23
CA GLU A 1111 12.39 40.49 -32.72
C GLU A 1111 12.81 41.66 -31.79
N PRO A 1112 12.52 42.95 -32.11
CA PRO A 1112 12.84 44.06 -31.20
C PRO A 1112 11.97 44.08 -29.94
N GLU A 1113 10.69 43.68 -30.03
CA GLU A 1113 9.79 43.57 -28.87
C GLU A 1113 10.26 42.47 -27.89
N LEU A 1114 10.84 41.38 -28.42
CA LEU A 1114 11.44 40.30 -27.64
C LEU A 1114 12.69 40.78 -26.89
N ALA A 1115 13.66 41.34 -27.60
CA ALA A 1115 14.90 41.84 -27.00
C ALA A 1115 14.63 42.95 -25.97
N ALA A 1116 13.67 43.85 -26.23
CA ALA A 1116 13.25 44.86 -25.27
C ALA A 1116 12.54 44.27 -24.04
N ALA A 1117 11.75 43.19 -24.21
CA ALA A 1117 11.10 42.51 -23.08
C ALA A 1117 12.11 41.78 -22.18
N VAL A 1118 13.09 41.09 -22.77
CA VAL A 1118 14.19 40.44 -22.03
C VAL A 1118 15.06 41.49 -21.35
N GLY A 1119 15.50 42.54 -22.06
CA GLY A 1119 16.33 43.61 -21.49
C GLY A 1119 15.66 44.35 -20.31
N ARG A 1120 14.34 44.58 -20.36
CA ARG A 1120 13.59 45.12 -19.21
C ARG A 1120 13.57 44.16 -18.01
N ARG A 1121 13.52 42.85 -18.23
CA ARG A 1121 13.57 41.85 -17.15
C ARG A 1121 14.95 41.83 -16.49
N LEU A 1122 16.01 41.74 -17.30
CA LEU A 1122 17.40 41.72 -16.82
C LEU A 1122 17.75 42.98 -16.02
N GLN A 1123 17.25 44.15 -16.45
CA GLN A 1123 17.41 45.41 -15.71
C GLN A 1123 16.73 45.42 -14.33
N HIS A 1124 15.66 44.65 -14.14
CA HIS A 1124 14.90 44.59 -12.89
C HIS A 1124 15.47 43.58 -11.88
N ASP A 1125 16.10 42.50 -12.37
CA ASP A 1125 16.61 41.42 -11.52
C ASP A 1125 17.94 41.74 -10.80
N GLY A 1126 18.61 42.85 -11.13
CA GLY A 1126 19.69 43.44 -10.31
C GLY A 1126 21.01 42.66 -10.22
N ASN A 1127 21.20 41.63 -11.04
CA ASN A 1127 22.36 40.73 -10.98
C ASN A 1127 23.67 41.40 -11.43
N PRO A 1128 24.85 40.99 -10.89
CA PRO A 1128 26.15 41.58 -11.23
C PRO A 1128 26.55 41.40 -12.70
N ALA A 1129 26.10 40.32 -13.32
CA ALA A 1129 26.13 40.08 -14.77
C ALA A 1129 24.89 39.29 -15.18
N SER A 1130 24.52 39.34 -16.45
CA SER A 1130 23.37 38.60 -16.98
C SER A 1130 23.64 38.11 -18.39
N PHE A 1131 23.51 36.80 -18.59
CA PHE A 1131 23.77 36.12 -19.85
C PHE A 1131 22.47 35.48 -20.37
N VAL A 1132 22.21 35.59 -21.67
CA VAL A 1132 21.15 34.86 -22.36
C VAL A 1132 21.79 33.85 -23.29
N VAL A 1133 21.43 32.57 -23.11
CA VAL A 1133 21.94 31.43 -23.86
C VAL A 1133 20.92 31.01 -24.90
N ILE A 1134 21.35 30.93 -26.16
CA ILE A 1134 20.60 30.34 -27.28
C ILE A 1134 21.45 29.21 -27.85
N THR A 1135 20.84 28.07 -28.14
CA THR A 1135 21.52 26.93 -28.75
C THR A 1135 20.62 26.25 -29.78
N ARG A 1136 21.22 25.47 -30.70
CA ARG A 1136 20.52 24.64 -31.66
C ARG A 1136 19.43 23.78 -31.00
N SER A 1137 19.76 23.10 -29.90
CA SER A 1137 18.81 22.23 -29.18
C SER A 1137 17.62 22.97 -28.56
N LEU A 1138 17.74 24.29 -28.33
CA LEU A 1138 16.61 25.13 -27.92
C LEU A 1138 15.71 25.51 -29.10
N ILE A 1139 16.28 25.75 -30.28
CA ILE A 1139 15.53 26.03 -31.51
C ILE A 1139 14.74 24.78 -31.92
N GLU A 1140 15.36 23.60 -31.91
CA GLU A 1140 14.66 22.35 -32.24
C GLU A 1140 13.58 22.00 -31.21
N TYR A 1141 13.79 22.32 -29.93
CA TYR A 1141 12.75 22.14 -28.90
C TYR A 1141 11.53 23.04 -29.15
N ASP A 1142 11.77 24.29 -29.57
CA ASP A 1142 10.73 25.26 -29.92
C ASP A 1142 9.94 24.83 -31.17
N HIS A 1143 10.63 24.27 -32.17
CA HIS A 1143 10.03 23.70 -33.37
C HIS A 1143 9.18 22.44 -33.07
N LEU A 1144 9.74 21.45 -32.37
CA LEU A 1144 9.10 20.16 -32.16
C LEU A 1144 7.89 20.21 -31.22
N PHE A 1145 7.98 20.97 -30.13
CA PHE A 1145 6.88 21.07 -29.14
C PHE A 1145 5.96 22.28 -29.37
N GLY A 1146 6.36 23.22 -30.22
CA GLY A 1146 5.62 24.44 -30.53
C GLY A 1146 5.93 25.57 -29.56
N ALA A 1147 6.18 26.76 -30.12
CA ALA A 1147 6.62 27.92 -29.37
C ALA A 1147 5.54 28.51 -28.45
N ALA A 1148 6.00 29.07 -27.34
CA ALA A 1148 5.16 29.67 -26.31
C ALA A 1148 4.49 31.00 -26.77
N ARG A 1149 3.55 31.51 -25.95
CA ARG A 1149 2.70 32.72 -26.21
C ARG A 1149 3.46 34.06 -26.36
N TRP A 1150 4.72 34.06 -26.79
CA TRP A 1150 5.55 35.25 -26.90
C TRP A 1150 6.33 35.40 -28.23
N GLY A 1151 6.64 34.33 -28.97
CA GLY A 1151 7.48 34.42 -30.18
C GLY A 1151 8.07 33.05 -30.55
N SER A 1152 9.27 33.02 -31.14
CA SER A 1152 10.09 31.80 -31.29
C SER A 1152 11.52 32.04 -30.79
N VAL A 1153 12.28 30.97 -30.56
CA VAL A 1153 13.70 31.05 -30.12
C VAL A 1153 14.58 31.73 -31.17
N ALA A 1154 14.43 31.40 -32.45
CA ALA A 1154 15.21 32.01 -33.53
C ALA A 1154 14.93 33.54 -33.65
N ALA A 1155 13.67 33.95 -33.54
CA ALA A 1155 13.29 35.37 -33.54
C ALA A 1155 13.83 36.13 -32.30
N LEU A 1156 13.96 35.44 -31.16
CA LEU A 1156 14.64 35.99 -29.99
C LEU A 1156 16.15 36.17 -30.26
N GLU A 1157 16.82 35.18 -30.86
CA GLU A 1157 18.25 35.25 -31.19
C GLU A 1157 18.57 36.45 -32.10
N HIS A 1158 17.85 36.58 -33.22
CA HIS A 1158 17.98 37.72 -34.12
C HIS A 1158 17.74 39.05 -33.41
N GLY A 1159 16.70 39.12 -32.57
CA GLY A 1159 16.38 40.32 -31.79
C GLY A 1159 17.47 40.71 -30.79
N LEU A 1160 18.12 39.72 -30.16
CA LEU A 1160 19.24 39.96 -29.25
C LEU A 1160 20.48 40.43 -30.04
N ALA A 1161 20.81 39.78 -31.16
CA ALA A 1161 21.93 40.15 -32.01
C ALA A 1161 21.80 41.56 -32.63
N ALA A 1162 20.58 41.98 -32.98
CA ALA A 1162 20.30 43.31 -33.52
C ALA A 1162 20.18 44.41 -32.44
N SER A 1163 20.18 44.07 -31.15
CA SER A 1163 19.91 45.01 -30.06
C SER A 1163 21.19 45.56 -29.43
N PRO A 1164 21.38 46.90 -29.34
CA PRO A 1164 22.57 47.51 -28.73
C PRO A 1164 22.65 47.30 -27.20
N ARG A 1165 21.66 46.65 -26.59
CA ARG A 1165 21.66 46.29 -25.15
C ARG A 1165 22.28 44.92 -24.87
N PHE A 1166 22.74 44.21 -25.91
CA PHE A 1166 23.32 42.89 -25.79
C PHE A 1166 24.63 42.81 -26.56
N ARG A 1167 25.60 42.08 -26.02
CA ARG A 1167 26.90 41.80 -26.63
C ARG A 1167 27.09 40.30 -26.74
N THR A 1168 27.32 39.79 -27.94
CA THR A 1168 27.74 38.40 -28.12
C THR A 1168 29.11 38.21 -27.47
N VAL A 1169 29.21 37.31 -26.49
CA VAL A 1169 30.47 36.99 -25.77
C VAL A 1169 30.99 35.60 -26.12
N ILE A 1170 30.12 34.72 -26.61
CA ILE A 1170 30.45 33.40 -27.15
C ILE A 1170 29.63 33.23 -28.43
N ASP A 1171 30.30 32.89 -29.52
CA ASP A 1171 29.73 32.64 -30.85
C ASP A 1171 30.36 31.34 -31.37
N GLU A 1172 29.71 30.21 -31.06
CA GLU A 1172 30.07 28.87 -31.55
C GLU A 1172 29.02 28.42 -32.58
N PRO A 1173 29.32 27.51 -33.51
CA PRO A 1173 28.42 27.17 -34.63
C PRO A 1173 26.99 26.75 -34.24
N ASP A 1174 26.82 26.12 -33.08
CA ASP A 1174 25.51 25.65 -32.56
C ASP A 1174 25.04 26.40 -31.30
N ALA A 1175 25.77 27.41 -30.82
CA ALA A 1175 25.47 28.07 -29.56
C ALA A 1175 26.00 29.51 -29.48
N ARG A 1176 25.10 30.43 -29.12
CA ARG A 1176 25.42 31.84 -28.87
C ARG A 1176 25.08 32.24 -27.45
N VAL A 1177 25.96 33.03 -26.83
CA VAL A 1177 25.72 33.62 -25.51
C VAL A 1177 25.83 35.13 -25.61
N PHE A 1178 24.77 35.80 -25.20
CA PHE A 1178 24.63 37.24 -25.18
C PHE A 1178 24.74 37.76 -23.75
N GLU A 1179 25.74 38.59 -23.46
CA GLU A 1179 25.81 39.37 -22.23
C GLU A 1179 24.94 40.61 -22.36
N TYR A 1180 24.13 40.89 -21.34
CA TYR A 1180 23.32 42.09 -21.27
C TYR A 1180 24.12 43.27 -20.73
N LEU A 1181 24.11 44.38 -21.49
CA LEU A 1181 24.75 45.63 -21.13
C LEU A 1181 23.74 46.53 -20.41
N PRO A 1182 23.90 46.82 -19.10
CA PRO A 1182 23.03 47.75 -18.40
C PRO A 1182 23.17 49.14 -19.02
N ILE A 1183 22.04 49.79 -19.29
CA ILE A 1183 22.06 51.23 -19.60
C ILE A 1183 22.45 51.94 -18.32
N ALA A 1184 23.65 52.52 -18.29
CA ALA A 1184 24.04 53.44 -17.22
C ALA A 1184 23.00 54.55 -17.15
N GLY A 1185 22.33 54.67 -16.00
CA GLY A 1185 21.32 55.70 -15.80
C GLY A 1185 21.97 57.07 -15.96
N ARG A 1186 21.41 57.92 -16.82
CA ARG A 1186 21.51 59.37 -16.63
C ARG A 1186 20.66 59.73 -15.42
N ASN A 1187 21.22 59.47 -14.24
CA ASN A 1187 20.92 59.98 -12.91
C ASN A 1187 21.88 59.23 -11.97
N GLY A 1188 22.79 59.98 -11.32
CA GLY A 1188 23.68 59.45 -10.29
C GLY A 1188 23.02 59.40 -8.91
#